data_AF-A0A444JQU9-F1
#
_entry.id   AF-A0A444JQU9-F1
#
_cell.length_a   1.000
_cell.length_b   1.000
_cell.length_c   1.000
_cell.angle_alpha   90.00
_cell.angle_beta   90.00
_cell.angle_gamma   90.00
#
_symmetry.space_group_name_H-M   'P 1'
#
loop_
_entity.id
_entity.type
_entity.pdbx_description
1 polymer ?
#
loop_
_entity_poly.entity_id
_entity_poly.type
_entity_poly.pdbx_seq_one_letter_code
_entity_poly.pdbx_strand_id
1 'polypeptide(L)'
;MSVSLIVDNTKLKAQILSGEKHMANFTKEESAGFVQLIASMPLNEQLAFTSKAATAVQSVFGYDELHPDWLVDGTEFEHDIWKIQVGTNKLLTIDFNVPLNDKKSLVSIKHRPLLNAFKHWLVQAGNPLLNGGRLLKSNTTYRQIRYRLTLIDAILLRAADINLAERHMLAVDSDFVQDLLVQYVEGGTSRLYRYHKIVREYLLEKIETVSDTAAKAFAEQFPYVTRPIYDDENELLLTEGQIVKACCFLYGEGAYLVSRQVSPKVNARYFLDIFFKEQTLYGESSKPFSIKTLAIKPDENSTEYRPVPVSDNKNSGVGEAALSPLLTDFRGLAAIDAVGTSLCPDKTFDNIEVKTINELVIVRSTGRFTTLPADVVFSAMRNAFEFCIEYADVILDSMYQVLKHVPSENKRNKTVTGGYTYSVADYKGKEFLEHVSPELIELGVCQWCIKPNAPDRFELRRQNRGFVDLYHVLMGAIQVITGATMARRAGELIDLHPTDCLLPSGVDPNLESSEKVEFELIFDNRKSGVGGDKALRETLSRPILRGVASLLYKLEAFNEKLIEDKLITQKNSTLFPFVDQKNITLKPIKAASYNVHLDAFCDYIESPTVQYAEDDERRYYIRQHQLRRFFAMVFFWRNGTNSLDTLRHFLGHTDSEHLYHYVTEGLQGEVLAGIKARCIREGMSKHGIENIDKLAPILKERYGVDYLKLKGYREVLSDYEDCDEDDAHLSPPLELIREQFEKDSIDFEKDITKLLLDGTIDLEPEFFTVKDEAGNTITDYKMILRVKEEF
;
A
#
# COMPACT_ATOMS: atom_id res chain seq x y z
N MET A 1 24.76 4.61 52.79
CA MET A 1 24.01 3.43 53.26
C MET A 1 22.61 3.51 52.69
N SER A 2 22.41 2.91 51.52
CA SER A 2 21.12 2.80 50.85
C SER A 2 20.48 1.50 51.30
N VAL A 3 19.33 1.58 51.95
CA VAL A 3 18.56 0.43 52.44
C VAL A 3 18.17 -0.44 51.24
N SER A 4 18.77 -1.62 51.11
CA SER A 4 18.25 -2.66 50.23
C SER A 4 16.94 -3.16 50.82
N LEU A 5 15.81 -2.69 50.29
CA LEU A 5 14.52 -3.30 50.52
C LEU A 5 14.59 -4.74 49.98
N ILE A 6 14.80 -5.70 50.89
CA ILE A 6 14.71 -7.13 50.58
C ILE A 6 13.26 -7.40 50.23
N VAL A 7 12.98 -7.63 48.94
CA VAL A 7 11.68 -8.13 48.50
C VAL A 7 11.51 -9.52 49.10
N ASP A 8 10.46 -9.72 49.89
CA ASP A 8 10.10 -11.04 50.41
C ASP A 8 9.59 -11.90 49.23
N ASN A 9 10.50 -12.69 48.66
CA ASN A 9 10.23 -13.56 47.52
C ASN A 9 9.08 -14.55 47.80
N THR A 10 8.81 -14.87 49.07
CA THR A 10 7.69 -15.74 49.48
C THR A 10 6.34 -15.04 49.30
N LYS A 11 6.28 -13.75 49.65
CA LYS A 11 5.10 -12.90 49.48
C LYS A 11 4.80 -12.65 48.00
N LEU A 12 5.83 -12.33 47.21
CA LEU A 12 5.68 -12.14 45.77
C LEU A 12 5.17 -13.42 45.08
N LYS A 13 5.69 -14.60 45.46
CA LYS A 13 5.21 -15.90 44.96
C LYS A 13 3.73 -16.13 45.29
N ALA A 14 3.30 -15.87 46.52
CA ALA A 14 1.90 -16.02 46.92
C ALA A 14 0.96 -15.04 46.17
N GLN A 15 1.38 -13.79 46.00
CA GLN A 15 0.61 -12.76 45.28
C GLN A 15 0.51 -13.04 43.77
N ILE A 16 1.52 -13.67 43.17
CA ILE A 16 1.45 -14.15 41.78
C ILE A 16 0.46 -15.33 41.67
N LEU A 17 0.51 -16.28 42.61
CA LEU A 17 -0.39 -17.45 42.59
C LEU A 17 -1.85 -17.09 42.86
N SER A 18 -2.12 -16.02 43.61
CA SER A 18 -3.47 -15.49 43.85
C SER A 18 -3.98 -14.56 42.74
N GLY A 19 -3.12 -14.14 41.81
CA GLY A 19 -3.45 -13.21 40.73
C GLY A 19 -3.41 -11.73 41.11
N GLU A 20 -2.99 -11.39 42.34
CA GLU A 20 -2.86 -10.01 42.84
C GLU A 20 -1.67 -9.26 42.20
N LYS A 21 -0.58 -9.98 41.90
CA LYS A 21 0.64 -9.45 41.27
C LYS A 21 0.94 -10.16 39.95
N HIS A 22 1.33 -9.38 38.96
CA HIS A 22 1.64 -9.84 37.60
C HIS A 22 2.65 -8.90 36.94
N MET A 23 3.30 -9.34 35.85
CA MET A 23 4.41 -8.59 35.24
C MET A 23 4.09 -7.11 34.91
N ALA A 24 2.82 -6.76 34.66
CA ALA A 24 2.38 -5.41 34.29
C ALA A 24 2.36 -4.43 35.46
N ASN A 25 2.37 -4.95 36.69
CA ASN A 25 2.28 -4.17 37.92
C ASN A 25 3.45 -4.48 38.89
N PHE A 26 4.52 -5.04 38.34
CA PHE A 26 5.78 -5.23 39.06
C PHE A 26 6.53 -3.90 39.18
N THR A 27 7.11 -3.66 40.35
CA THR A 27 8.20 -2.69 40.49
C THR A 27 9.49 -3.27 39.88
N LYS A 28 10.54 -2.44 39.75
CA LYS A 28 11.86 -2.91 39.29
C LYS A 28 12.43 -3.98 40.22
N GLU A 29 12.22 -3.84 41.52
CA GLU A 29 12.69 -4.77 42.55
C GLU A 29 11.92 -6.10 42.50
N GLU A 30 10.60 -6.05 42.29
CA GLU A 30 9.77 -7.26 42.12
C GLU A 30 10.11 -8.01 40.83
N SER A 31 10.47 -7.30 39.76
CA SER A 31 10.93 -7.91 38.51
C SER A 31 12.24 -8.69 38.70
N ALA A 32 13.19 -8.12 39.47
CA ALA A 32 14.43 -8.82 39.81
C ALA A 32 14.18 -10.02 40.73
N GLY A 33 13.29 -9.89 41.72
CA GLY A 33 12.88 -11.00 42.61
C GLY A 33 12.17 -12.14 41.87
N PHE A 34 11.36 -11.82 40.86
CA PHE A 34 10.69 -12.80 40.01
C PHE A 34 11.66 -13.65 39.18
N VAL A 35 12.71 -13.05 38.60
CA VAL A 35 13.75 -13.78 37.86
C VAL A 35 14.51 -14.74 38.78
N GLN A 36 14.82 -14.32 40.00
CA GLN A 36 15.46 -15.18 41.01
C GLN A 36 14.54 -16.34 41.43
N LEU A 37 13.24 -16.10 41.57
CA LEU A 37 12.25 -17.14 41.86
C LEU A 37 12.19 -18.19 40.74
N ILE A 38 12.11 -17.78 39.47
CA ILE A 38 12.10 -18.73 38.33
C ILE A 38 13.39 -19.57 38.31
N ALA A 39 14.55 -18.92 38.46
CA ALA A 39 15.84 -19.60 38.42
C ALA A 39 16.01 -20.67 39.51
N SER A 40 15.25 -20.55 40.61
CA SER A 40 15.24 -21.50 41.72
C SER A 40 14.24 -22.66 41.58
N MET A 41 13.39 -22.66 40.54
CA MET A 41 12.33 -23.67 40.34
C MET A 41 12.75 -24.79 39.37
N PRO A 42 12.19 -26.01 39.51
CA PRO A 42 12.30 -27.06 38.50
C PRO A 42 11.68 -26.67 37.15
N LEU A 43 12.24 -27.14 36.03
CA LEU A 43 11.88 -26.72 34.66
C LEU A 43 10.39 -26.88 34.33
N ASN A 44 9.74 -27.94 34.83
CA ASN A 44 8.31 -28.21 34.65
C ASN A 44 7.41 -27.21 35.42
N GLU A 45 7.88 -26.65 36.53
CA GLU A 45 7.15 -25.66 37.33
C GLU A 45 7.41 -24.23 36.85
N GLN A 46 8.58 -23.97 36.24
CA GLN A 46 8.94 -22.67 35.69
C GLN A 46 7.91 -22.20 34.66
N LEU A 47 7.48 -23.07 33.74
CA LEU A 47 6.52 -22.70 32.69
C LEU A 47 5.16 -22.32 33.29
N ALA A 48 4.62 -23.13 34.19
CA ALA A 48 3.33 -22.89 34.84
C ALA A 48 3.35 -21.62 35.71
N PHE A 49 4.42 -21.40 36.47
CA PHE A 49 4.56 -20.22 37.31
C PHE A 49 4.78 -18.94 36.49
N THR A 50 5.60 -19.01 35.44
CA THR A 50 5.83 -17.89 34.51
C THR A 50 4.57 -17.52 33.76
N SER A 51 3.81 -18.52 33.29
CA SER A 51 2.50 -18.31 32.67
C SER A 51 1.55 -17.56 33.61
N LYS A 52 1.55 -17.91 34.90
CA LYS A 52 0.66 -17.28 35.89
C LYS A 52 1.07 -15.85 36.25
N ALA A 53 2.36 -15.55 36.28
CA ALA A 53 2.87 -14.18 36.45
C ALA A 53 2.66 -13.29 35.20
N ALA A 54 2.69 -13.91 34.01
CA ALA A 54 2.52 -13.23 32.73
C ALA A 54 1.05 -12.97 32.35
N THR A 55 0.09 -13.50 33.12
CA THR A 55 -1.36 -13.48 32.81
C THR A 55 -1.91 -12.11 32.43
N ALA A 56 -1.39 -11.02 33.02
CA ALA A 56 -1.83 -9.65 32.69
C ALA A 56 -0.95 -8.89 31.69
N VAL A 57 0.23 -9.41 31.33
CA VAL A 57 1.12 -8.78 30.34
C VAL A 57 1.02 -9.42 28.98
N GLN A 58 0.66 -10.72 28.87
CA GLN A 58 0.30 -11.26 27.56
C GLN A 58 -0.38 -12.63 27.60
N SER A 59 -1.48 -12.70 26.86
CA SER A 59 -2.40 -13.81 26.60
C SER A 59 -1.81 -14.95 25.74
N VAL A 60 -0.52 -15.29 25.88
CA VAL A 60 0.11 -16.35 25.05
C VAL A 60 -0.42 -17.74 25.39
N PHE A 61 -0.72 -17.99 26.68
CA PHE A 61 -1.23 -19.28 27.18
C PHE A 61 -2.73 -19.25 27.55
N GLY A 62 -3.40 -18.10 27.37
CA GLY A 62 -4.81 -17.91 27.70
C GLY A 62 -5.76 -18.11 26.51
N TYR A 63 -5.26 -18.64 25.39
CA TYR A 63 -6.07 -18.87 24.20
C TYR A 63 -6.93 -20.12 24.38
N ASP A 64 -8.26 -19.96 24.39
CA ASP A 64 -9.20 -21.08 24.41
C ASP A 64 -9.49 -21.52 22.97
N GLU A 65 -9.06 -22.72 22.59
CA GLU A 65 -9.30 -23.26 21.24
C GLU A 65 -10.75 -23.67 21.00
N LEU A 66 -11.54 -23.88 22.06
CA LEU A 66 -12.96 -24.19 21.96
C LEU A 66 -13.82 -22.91 21.98
N HIS A 67 -13.30 -21.82 22.56
CA HIS A 67 -13.95 -20.52 22.61
C HIS A 67 -12.97 -19.38 22.29
N PRO A 68 -12.40 -19.32 21.07
CA PRO A 68 -11.57 -18.21 20.67
C PRO A 68 -12.31 -16.88 20.80
N ASP A 69 -11.56 -15.82 21.11
CA ASP A 69 -12.02 -14.45 21.33
C ASP A 69 -12.87 -13.85 20.19
N TRP A 70 -12.75 -14.40 18.99
CA TRP A 70 -13.51 -13.99 17.82
C TRP A 70 -14.77 -14.81 17.52
N LEU A 71 -15.08 -15.89 18.26
CA LEU A 71 -16.40 -16.52 18.19
C LEU A 71 -17.41 -15.63 18.92
N VAL A 72 -18.57 -15.39 18.28
CA VAL A 72 -19.63 -14.57 18.89
C VAL A 72 -20.25 -15.35 20.06
N ASP A 73 -20.48 -14.65 21.18
CA ASP A 73 -21.17 -15.19 22.36
C ASP A 73 -22.42 -15.99 21.98
N GLY A 74 -22.52 -17.21 22.51
CA GLY A 74 -23.58 -18.17 22.17
C GLY A 74 -23.28 -19.05 20.95
N THR A 75 -22.12 -18.90 20.31
CA THR A 75 -21.60 -19.84 19.31
C THR A 75 -20.63 -20.82 19.99
N GLU A 76 -20.96 -22.11 19.97
CA GLU A 76 -20.10 -23.16 20.52
C GLU A 76 -19.33 -23.88 19.40
N PHE A 77 -18.17 -24.45 19.75
CA PHE A 77 -17.35 -25.23 18.83
C PHE A 77 -18.15 -26.32 18.08
N GLU A 78 -19.06 -27.00 18.77
CA GLU A 78 -19.86 -28.10 18.22
C GLU A 78 -20.95 -27.65 17.23
N HIS A 79 -21.34 -26.38 17.22
CA HIS A 79 -22.39 -25.88 16.34
C HIS A 79 -22.03 -26.05 14.86
N ASP A 80 -23.01 -26.42 14.05
CA ASP A 80 -22.85 -26.59 12.60
C ASP A 80 -22.84 -25.25 11.84
N ILE A 81 -23.20 -24.16 12.52
CA ILE A 81 -23.11 -22.79 12.00
C ILE A 81 -22.36 -21.93 13.00
N TRP A 82 -21.27 -21.31 12.56
CA TRP A 82 -20.50 -20.38 13.37
C TRP A 82 -20.79 -18.93 12.98
N LYS A 83 -20.98 -18.08 13.98
CA LYS A 83 -20.95 -16.63 13.82
C LYS A 83 -19.64 -16.13 14.42
N ILE A 84 -18.84 -15.46 13.61
CA ILE A 84 -17.56 -14.89 14.05
C ILE A 84 -17.57 -13.38 13.95
N GLN A 85 -16.97 -12.71 14.92
CA GLN A 85 -16.76 -11.27 14.94
C GLN A 85 -15.29 -10.97 15.23
N VAL A 86 -14.56 -10.48 14.23
CA VAL A 86 -13.14 -10.13 14.41
C VAL A 86 -12.96 -8.61 14.46
N GLY A 87 -12.67 -8.08 15.64
CA GLY A 87 -12.64 -6.63 15.89
C GLY A 87 -14.03 -6.00 15.78
N THR A 88 -14.10 -4.69 15.49
CA THR A 88 -15.36 -3.94 15.64
C THR A 88 -16.40 -4.18 14.54
N ASN A 89 -15.99 -4.45 13.29
CA ASN A 89 -16.89 -4.38 12.13
C ASN A 89 -16.85 -5.60 11.20
N LYS A 90 -16.16 -6.70 11.58
CA LYS A 90 -16.02 -7.86 10.68
C LYS A 90 -16.83 -9.03 11.19
N LEU A 91 -18.07 -9.10 10.75
CA LEU A 91 -18.97 -10.22 10.98
C LEU A 91 -18.89 -11.20 9.80
N LEU A 92 -18.79 -12.49 10.09
CA LEU A 92 -18.90 -13.56 9.09
C LEU A 92 -19.71 -14.70 9.69
N THR A 93 -20.54 -15.33 8.85
CA THR A 93 -21.24 -16.58 9.18
C THR A 93 -20.62 -17.70 8.36
N ILE A 94 -20.26 -18.78 9.02
CA ILE A 94 -19.70 -19.99 8.41
C ILE A 94 -20.75 -21.08 8.60
N ASP A 95 -21.36 -21.54 7.51
CA ASP A 95 -22.27 -22.68 7.51
C ASP A 95 -21.51 -23.92 7.03
N PHE A 96 -21.34 -24.91 7.91
CA PHE A 96 -20.62 -26.13 7.57
C PHE A 96 -21.46 -27.14 6.80
N ASN A 97 -22.74 -26.86 6.52
CA ASN A 97 -23.66 -27.75 5.82
C ASN A 97 -23.43 -27.79 4.29
N VAL A 98 -22.24 -28.22 3.87
CA VAL A 98 -21.85 -28.36 2.46
C VAL A 98 -21.86 -29.83 2.02
N PRO A 99 -22.37 -30.18 0.82
CA PRO A 99 -22.36 -31.54 0.32
C PRO A 99 -20.97 -31.96 -0.18
N LEU A 100 -20.56 -33.20 0.08
CA LEU A 100 -19.36 -33.82 -0.47
C LEU A 100 -19.67 -34.65 -1.72
N ASN A 101 -18.64 -35.28 -2.30
CA ASN A 101 -18.74 -36.08 -3.53
C ASN A 101 -19.61 -37.35 -3.41
N ASP A 102 -20.00 -37.75 -2.19
CA ASP A 102 -20.98 -38.82 -1.93
C ASP A 102 -22.42 -38.30 -1.69
N LYS A 103 -22.65 -36.99 -1.91
CA LYS A 103 -23.89 -36.25 -1.70
C LYS A 103 -24.35 -36.15 -0.24
N LYS A 104 -23.55 -36.59 0.73
CA LYS A 104 -23.81 -36.35 2.15
C LYS A 104 -23.21 -35.02 2.57
N SER A 105 -23.84 -34.38 3.55
CA SER A 105 -23.35 -33.13 4.10
C SER A 105 -22.13 -33.34 5.00
N LEU A 106 -21.20 -32.38 5.01
CA LEU A 106 -20.05 -32.33 5.89
C LEU A 106 -20.43 -32.38 7.38
N VAL A 107 -21.62 -31.91 7.77
CA VAL A 107 -22.12 -32.00 9.15
C VAL A 107 -22.67 -33.38 9.51
N SER A 108 -22.79 -34.28 8.54
CA SER A 108 -23.29 -35.63 8.79
C SER A 108 -22.32 -36.43 9.67
N ILE A 109 -22.86 -37.42 10.38
CA ILE A 109 -22.10 -38.31 11.28
C ILE A 109 -20.90 -38.94 10.56
N LYS A 110 -21.05 -39.31 9.27
CA LYS A 110 -19.96 -39.89 8.47
C LYS A 110 -18.76 -38.94 8.36
N HIS A 111 -19.00 -37.65 8.21
CA HIS A 111 -17.97 -36.64 7.93
C HIS A 111 -17.57 -35.82 9.16
N ARG A 112 -18.09 -36.14 10.35
CA ARG A 112 -17.74 -35.47 11.61
C ARG A 112 -16.22 -35.41 11.86
N PRO A 113 -15.42 -36.46 11.59
CA PRO A 113 -13.97 -36.37 11.76
C PRO A 113 -13.30 -35.34 10.84
N LEU A 114 -13.74 -35.24 9.59
CA LEU A 114 -13.26 -34.25 8.63
C LEU A 114 -13.69 -32.82 9.05
N LEU A 115 -14.96 -32.65 9.45
CA LEU A 115 -15.46 -31.38 9.96
C LEU A 115 -14.65 -30.90 11.18
N ASN A 116 -14.39 -31.78 12.13
CA ASN A 116 -13.62 -31.44 13.32
C ASN A 116 -12.18 -31.04 12.95
N ALA A 117 -11.55 -31.69 11.97
CA ALA A 117 -10.25 -31.28 11.46
C ALA A 117 -10.28 -29.85 10.90
N PHE A 118 -11.28 -29.50 10.08
CA PHE A 118 -11.45 -28.13 9.58
C PHE A 118 -11.72 -27.11 10.70
N LYS A 119 -12.56 -27.44 11.68
CA LYS A 119 -12.85 -26.56 12.82
C LYS A 119 -11.61 -26.32 13.67
N HIS A 120 -10.86 -27.37 14.03
CA HIS A 120 -9.59 -27.25 14.75
C HIS A 120 -8.57 -26.42 13.96
N TRP A 121 -8.51 -26.61 12.64
CA TRP A 121 -7.64 -25.79 11.80
C TRP A 121 -8.03 -24.31 11.82
N LEU A 122 -9.33 -23.98 11.83
CA LEU A 122 -9.79 -22.59 11.91
C LEU A 122 -9.48 -21.95 13.27
N VAL A 123 -9.72 -22.63 14.38
CA VAL A 123 -9.49 -22.09 15.74
C VAL A 123 -8.02 -21.90 16.07
N GLN A 124 -7.08 -22.54 15.35
CA GLN A 124 -5.67 -22.19 15.47
C GLN A 124 -5.37 -20.73 15.05
N ALA A 125 -6.30 -20.00 14.43
CA ALA A 125 -6.05 -18.68 13.87
C ALA A 125 -6.02 -17.63 14.98
N GLY A 126 -4.90 -16.93 15.09
CA GLY A 126 -4.65 -16.02 16.22
C GLY A 126 -4.11 -16.70 17.48
N ASN A 127 -3.99 -18.04 17.51
CA ASN A 127 -3.37 -18.74 18.64
C ASN A 127 -1.88 -18.32 18.77
N PRO A 128 -1.46 -17.65 19.85
CA PRO A 128 -0.10 -17.15 19.99
C PRO A 128 0.97 -18.24 19.96
N LEU A 129 0.67 -19.46 20.43
CA LEU A 129 1.60 -20.60 20.42
C LEU A 129 1.98 -21.02 19.00
N LEU A 130 1.05 -20.91 18.06
CA LEU A 130 1.25 -21.22 16.65
C LEU A 130 1.74 -20.02 15.83
N ASN A 131 1.79 -18.83 16.44
CA ASN A 131 2.24 -17.58 15.83
C ASN A 131 3.61 -17.10 16.36
N GLY A 132 4.44 -18.02 16.86
CA GLY A 132 5.77 -17.72 17.38
C GLY A 132 5.74 -16.84 18.63
N GLY A 133 4.71 -16.98 19.47
CA GLY A 133 4.49 -16.20 20.69
C GLY A 133 3.92 -14.80 20.48
N ARG A 134 3.58 -14.42 19.24
CA ARG A 134 3.09 -13.07 18.92
C ARG A 134 1.58 -12.97 19.05
N LEU A 135 1.10 -11.95 19.76
CA LEU A 135 -0.30 -11.54 19.68
C LEU A 135 -0.57 -10.85 18.36
N LEU A 136 -1.45 -11.44 17.57
CA LEU A 136 -1.83 -10.90 16.27
C LEU A 136 -2.81 -9.72 16.43
N LYS A 137 -2.73 -8.77 15.50
CA LYS A 137 -3.77 -7.74 15.34
C LYS A 137 -5.02 -8.41 14.77
N SER A 138 -6.23 -7.95 15.12
CA SER A 138 -7.50 -8.53 14.64
C SER A 138 -7.56 -8.60 13.09
N ASN A 139 -6.93 -7.64 12.40
CA ASN A 139 -6.80 -7.70 10.93
C ASN A 139 -5.99 -8.90 10.43
N THR A 140 -4.91 -9.26 11.14
CA THR A 140 -4.05 -10.39 10.81
C THR A 140 -4.75 -11.71 11.14
N THR A 141 -5.40 -11.80 12.31
CA THR A 141 -6.23 -12.96 12.70
C THR A 141 -7.32 -13.23 11.66
N TYR A 142 -8.07 -12.20 11.28
CA TYR A 142 -9.09 -12.32 10.21
C TYR A 142 -8.49 -12.77 8.87
N ARG A 143 -7.27 -12.35 8.55
CA ARG A 143 -6.58 -12.78 7.33
C ARG A 143 -6.22 -14.27 7.37
N GLN A 144 -5.72 -14.78 8.51
CA GLN A 144 -5.46 -16.21 8.70
C GLN A 144 -6.74 -17.04 8.57
N ILE A 145 -7.83 -16.61 9.23
CA ILE A 145 -9.15 -17.26 9.11
C ILE A 145 -9.58 -17.34 7.64
N ARG A 146 -9.48 -16.22 6.89
CA ARG A 146 -9.83 -16.19 5.46
C ARG A 146 -8.95 -17.09 4.60
N TYR A 147 -7.65 -17.19 4.88
CA TYR A 147 -6.77 -18.08 4.13
C TYR A 147 -7.11 -19.53 4.37
N ARG A 148 -7.35 -19.94 5.62
CA ARG A 148 -7.74 -21.30 5.96
C ARG A 148 -9.10 -21.66 5.36
N LEU A 149 -10.09 -20.77 5.45
CA LEU A 149 -11.37 -20.95 4.76
C LEU A 149 -11.18 -21.10 3.24
N THR A 150 -10.31 -20.29 2.62
CA THR A 150 -10.00 -20.40 1.20
C THR A 150 -9.35 -21.74 0.84
N LEU A 151 -8.46 -22.26 1.68
CA LEU A 151 -7.84 -23.56 1.48
C LEU A 151 -8.84 -24.71 1.70
N ILE A 152 -9.72 -24.61 2.71
CA ILE A 152 -10.81 -25.56 2.91
C ILE A 152 -11.72 -25.58 1.68
N ASP A 153 -12.11 -24.42 1.16
CA ASP A 153 -12.91 -24.32 -0.06
C ASP A 153 -12.18 -24.93 -1.26
N ALA A 154 -10.87 -24.73 -1.39
CA ALA A 154 -10.07 -25.35 -2.44
C ALA A 154 -10.04 -26.88 -2.35
N ILE A 155 -10.04 -27.44 -1.13
CA ILE A 155 -10.17 -28.87 -0.87
C ILE A 155 -11.58 -29.36 -1.24
N LEU A 156 -12.63 -28.66 -0.79
CA LEU A 156 -14.02 -29.01 -1.06
C LEU A 156 -14.35 -28.99 -2.57
N LEU A 157 -13.86 -27.99 -3.30
CA LEU A 157 -14.03 -27.87 -4.74
C LEU A 157 -13.33 -28.99 -5.55
N ARG A 158 -12.42 -29.73 -4.92
CA ARG A 158 -11.72 -30.89 -5.49
C ARG A 158 -12.13 -32.20 -4.83
N ALA A 159 -13.20 -32.21 -4.04
CA ALA A 159 -13.63 -33.38 -3.26
C ALA A 159 -13.81 -34.63 -4.13
N ALA A 160 -14.34 -34.48 -5.34
CA ALA A 160 -14.49 -35.59 -6.29
C ALA A 160 -13.13 -36.08 -6.83
N ASP A 161 -12.21 -35.16 -7.15
CA ASP A 161 -10.91 -35.45 -7.75
C ASP A 161 -10.02 -36.27 -6.81
N ILE A 162 -10.09 -36.00 -5.49
CA ILE A 162 -9.27 -36.67 -4.46
C ILE A 162 -10.03 -37.75 -3.67
N ASN A 163 -11.30 -37.97 -3.98
CA ASN A 163 -12.21 -38.85 -3.23
C ASN A 163 -12.28 -38.52 -1.72
N LEU A 164 -12.54 -37.24 -1.42
CA LEU A 164 -12.52 -36.69 -0.06
C LEU A 164 -13.54 -37.35 0.87
N ALA A 165 -14.74 -37.71 0.39
CA ALA A 165 -15.78 -38.32 1.22
C ALA A 165 -15.37 -39.66 1.85
N GLU A 166 -14.51 -40.43 1.17
CA GLU A 166 -14.03 -41.74 1.65
C GLU A 166 -12.69 -41.64 2.38
N ARG A 167 -11.77 -40.81 1.89
CA ARG A 167 -10.41 -40.69 2.44
C ARG A 167 -10.28 -39.63 3.54
N HIS A 168 -11.22 -38.68 3.65
CA HIS A 168 -11.14 -37.50 4.53
C HIS A 168 -9.75 -36.83 4.42
N MET A 169 -9.10 -36.49 5.52
CA MET A 169 -7.79 -35.82 5.47
C MET A 169 -6.67 -36.70 4.91
N LEU A 170 -6.84 -38.03 4.81
CA LEU A 170 -5.88 -38.91 4.11
C LEU A 170 -5.84 -38.66 2.59
N ALA A 171 -6.80 -37.91 2.03
CA ALA A 171 -6.76 -37.43 0.65
C ALA A 171 -5.91 -36.17 0.45
N VAL A 172 -5.51 -35.50 1.53
CA VAL A 172 -4.65 -34.30 1.49
C VAL A 172 -3.19 -34.76 1.66
N ASP A 173 -2.65 -35.41 0.63
CA ASP A 173 -1.26 -35.88 0.58
C ASP A 173 -0.31 -34.81 -0.01
N SER A 174 0.99 -35.13 -0.05
CA SER A 174 2.03 -34.17 -0.47
C SER A 174 1.84 -33.68 -1.90
N ASP A 175 1.44 -34.57 -2.81
CA ASP A 175 1.24 -34.25 -4.23
C ASP A 175 0.05 -33.29 -4.40
N PHE A 176 -1.06 -33.54 -3.70
CA PHE A 176 -2.21 -32.65 -3.71
C PHE A 176 -1.89 -31.27 -3.13
N VAL A 177 -1.14 -31.21 -2.02
CA VAL A 177 -0.72 -29.93 -1.43
C VAL A 177 0.18 -29.15 -2.39
N GLN A 178 1.15 -29.82 -3.03
CA GLN A 178 2.02 -29.18 -4.02
C GLN A 178 1.22 -28.64 -5.21
N ASP A 179 0.29 -29.42 -5.78
CA ASP A 179 -0.59 -28.97 -6.87
C ASP A 179 -1.41 -27.72 -6.50
N LEU A 180 -1.99 -27.67 -5.29
CA LEU A 180 -2.71 -26.48 -4.83
C LEU A 180 -1.82 -25.25 -4.70
N LEU A 181 -0.60 -25.42 -4.16
CA LEU A 181 0.35 -24.32 -4.02
C LEU A 181 0.84 -23.82 -5.38
N VAL A 182 1.10 -24.73 -6.32
CA VAL A 182 1.41 -24.41 -7.72
C VAL A 182 0.31 -23.57 -8.35
N GLN A 183 -0.94 -24.03 -8.26
CA GLN A 183 -2.10 -23.28 -8.81
C GLN A 183 -2.26 -21.91 -8.15
N TYR A 184 -2.01 -21.80 -6.84
CA TYR A 184 -2.00 -20.50 -6.16
C TYR A 184 -0.89 -19.58 -6.69
N VAL A 185 0.30 -20.11 -6.97
CA VAL A 185 1.38 -19.32 -7.55
C VAL A 185 1.00 -18.83 -8.96
N GLU A 186 0.32 -19.62 -9.78
CA GLU A 186 -0.02 -19.23 -11.15
C GLU A 186 -1.10 -18.14 -11.26
N GLY A 187 -2.04 -18.06 -10.31
CA GLY A 187 -3.15 -17.11 -10.43
C GLY A 187 -3.91 -16.84 -9.14
N GLY A 188 -3.27 -17.07 -8.01
CA GLY A 188 -3.75 -16.73 -6.68
C GLY A 188 -5.04 -17.42 -6.30
N THR A 189 -5.87 -16.71 -5.55
CA THR A 189 -7.15 -17.24 -5.10
C THR A 189 -8.07 -17.61 -6.26
N SER A 190 -7.97 -16.95 -7.43
CA SER A 190 -8.82 -17.29 -8.58
C SER A 190 -8.60 -18.73 -9.05
N ARG A 191 -7.34 -19.17 -9.09
CA ARG A 191 -6.96 -20.54 -9.45
C ARG A 191 -7.33 -21.55 -8.39
N LEU A 192 -7.19 -21.21 -7.09
CA LEU A 192 -7.65 -22.07 -6.00
C LEU A 192 -9.15 -22.40 -6.12
N TYR A 193 -9.97 -21.39 -6.43
CA TYR A 193 -11.42 -21.54 -6.68
C TYR A 193 -11.77 -22.03 -8.10
N ARG A 194 -10.78 -22.25 -8.98
CA ARG A 194 -10.98 -22.58 -10.40
C ARG A 194 -11.92 -21.59 -11.12
N TYR A 195 -11.96 -20.33 -10.69
CA TYR A 195 -13.00 -19.36 -11.05
C TYR A 195 -13.10 -19.12 -12.55
N HIS A 196 -12.01 -18.68 -13.20
CA HIS A 196 -12.00 -18.42 -14.64
C HIS A 196 -12.31 -19.67 -15.47
N LYS A 197 -11.86 -20.85 -15.03
CA LYS A 197 -12.13 -22.12 -15.71
C LYS A 197 -13.63 -22.46 -15.68
N ILE A 198 -14.24 -22.43 -14.49
CA ILE A 198 -15.67 -22.76 -14.31
C ILE A 198 -16.54 -21.74 -15.04
N VAL A 199 -16.22 -20.44 -14.95
CA VAL A 199 -16.96 -19.39 -15.66
C VAL A 199 -16.84 -19.57 -17.17
N ARG A 200 -15.65 -19.88 -17.69
CA ARG A 200 -15.44 -20.13 -19.13
C ARG A 200 -16.27 -21.32 -19.61
N GLU A 201 -16.20 -22.46 -18.91
CA GLU A 201 -16.94 -23.67 -19.27
C GLU A 201 -18.45 -23.41 -19.27
N TYR A 202 -18.95 -22.74 -18.24
CA TYR A 202 -20.35 -22.32 -18.16
C TYR A 202 -20.76 -21.40 -19.32
N LEU A 203 -19.96 -20.37 -19.62
CA LEU A 203 -20.29 -19.45 -20.70
C LEU A 203 -20.25 -20.14 -22.06
N LEU A 204 -19.26 -21.00 -22.33
CA LEU A 204 -19.19 -21.76 -23.59
C LEU A 204 -20.42 -22.64 -23.80
N GLU A 205 -20.92 -23.28 -22.74
CA GLU A 205 -22.18 -24.04 -22.80
C GLU A 205 -23.38 -23.12 -23.08
N LYS A 206 -23.48 -21.97 -22.38
CA LYS A 206 -24.66 -21.10 -22.49
C LYS A 206 -24.71 -20.31 -23.79
N ILE A 207 -23.58 -19.90 -24.36
CA ILE A 207 -23.57 -19.13 -25.62
C ILE A 207 -24.05 -19.95 -26.83
N GLU A 208 -24.07 -21.29 -26.75
CA GLU A 208 -24.69 -22.13 -27.79
C GLU A 208 -26.18 -21.83 -27.97
N THR A 209 -26.84 -21.31 -26.94
CA THR A 209 -28.25 -20.89 -26.97
C THR A 209 -28.47 -19.50 -27.59
N VAL A 210 -27.40 -18.74 -27.84
CA VAL A 210 -27.46 -17.37 -28.37
C VAL A 210 -27.27 -17.36 -29.89
N SER A 211 -28.32 -16.92 -30.60
CA SER A 211 -28.27 -16.74 -32.06
C SER A 211 -27.33 -15.60 -32.48
N ASP A 212 -26.71 -15.73 -33.66
CA ASP A 212 -25.85 -14.68 -34.23
C ASP A 212 -26.63 -13.37 -34.48
N THR A 213 -27.92 -13.47 -34.80
CA THR A 213 -28.81 -12.32 -34.97
C THR A 213 -29.01 -11.55 -33.66
N ALA A 214 -29.19 -12.26 -32.54
CA ALA A 214 -29.32 -11.62 -31.24
C ALA A 214 -28.01 -10.97 -30.79
N ALA A 215 -26.87 -11.65 -31.01
CA ALA A 215 -25.55 -11.11 -30.70
C ALA A 215 -25.23 -9.82 -31.48
N LYS A 216 -25.59 -9.77 -32.77
CA LYS A 216 -25.43 -8.54 -33.59
C LYS A 216 -26.28 -7.38 -33.08
N ALA A 217 -27.57 -7.62 -32.81
CA ALA A 217 -28.45 -6.60 -32.25
C ALA A 217 -27.96 -6.10 -30.88
N PHE A 218 -27.40 -6.99 -30.06
CA PHE A 218 -26.79 -6.63 -28.78
C PHE A 218 -25.54 -5.75 -28.95
N ALA A 219 -24.67 -6.07 -29.91
CA ALA A 219 -23.49 -5.26 -30.22
C ALA A 219 -23.87 -3.86 -30.75
N GLU A 220 -24.96 -3.74 -31.51
CA GLU A 220 -25.51 -2.43 -31.92
C GLU A 220 -26.01 -1.62 -30.72
N GLN A 221 -26.64 -2.28 -29.75
CA GLN A 221 -27.11 -1.64 -28.52
C GLN A 221 -25.97 -1.24 -27.57
N PHE A 222 -24.92 -2.07 -27.49
CA PHE A 222 -23.75 -1.86 -26.63
C PHE A 222 -22.45 -1.96 -27.43
N PRO A 223 -22.08 -0.93 -28.23
CA PRO A 223 -20.92 -1.00 -29.12
C PRO A 223 -19.57 -1.25 -28.42
N TYR A 224 -19.47 -0.99 -27.11
CA TYR A 224 -18.24 -1.23 -26.35
C TYR A 224 -17.80 -2.71 -26.33
N VAL A 225 -18.73 -3.65 -26.53
CA VAL A 225 -18.41 -5.10 -26.51
C VAL A 225 -17.57 -5.56 -27.71
N THR A 226 -17.49 -4.74 -28.77
CA THR A 226 -16.68 -5.02 -29.97
C THR A 226 -15.35 -4.27 -29.98
N ARG A 227 -14.98 -3.65 -28.85
CA ARG A 227 -13.67 -3.00 -28.70
C ARG A 227 -12.53 -4.02 -28.89
N PRO A 228 -11.34 -3.58 -29.30
CA PRO A 228 -10.15 -4.41 -29.23
C PRO A 228 -9.91 -4.91 -27.80
N ILE A 229 -9.65 -6.20 -27.67
CA ILE A 229 -9.30 -6.84 -26.40
C ILE A 229 -7.86 -7.28 -26.52
N TYR A 230 -7.01 -6.70 -25.67
CA TYR A 230 -5.60 -7.03 -25.62
C TYR A 230 -5.38 -8.37 -24.90
N ASP A 231 -4.28 -9.06 -25.21
CA ASP A 231 -3.98 -10.39 -24.66
C ASP A 231 -3.92 -10.41 -23.13
N ASP A 232 -3.51 -9.31 -22.50
CA ASP A 232 -3.47 -9.16 -21.04
C ASP A 232 -4.86 -8.98 -20.40
N GLU A 233 -5.91 -8.78 -21.20
CA GLU A 233 -7.29 -8.66 -20.74
C GLU A 233 -8.12 -9.93 -20.94
N ASN A 234 -7.75 -10.82 -21.86
CA ASN A 234 -8.56 -12.00 -22.22
C ASN A 234 -8.38 -13.20 -21.27
N GLU A 235 -8.72 -12.99 -20.00
CA GLU A 235 -8.56 -13.99 -18.93
C GLU A 235 -9.35 -15.31 -19.16
N LEU A 236 -10.42 -15.26 -19.96
CA LEU A 236 -11.26 -16.42 -20.26
C LEU A 236 -10.87 -17.14 -21.56
N LEU A 237 -9.92 -16.60 -22.33
CA LEU A 237 -9.50 -17.15 -23.62
C LEU A 237 -10.71 -17.40 -24.55
N LEU A 238 -11.60 -16.41 -24.62
CA LEU A 238 -12.76 -16.42 -25.52
C LEU A 238 -12.42 -15.62 -26.78
N THR A 239 -12.94 -16.06 -27.93
CA THR A 239 -12.87 -15.28 -29.17
C THR A 239 -13.80 -14.06 -29.09
N GLU A 240 -13.56 -13.03 -29.91
CA GLU A 240 -14.40 -11.83 -29.95
C GLU A 240 -15.89 -12.16 -30.13
N GLY A 241 -16.22 -13.07 -31.07
CA GLY A 241 -17.60 -13.51 -31.29
C GLY A 241 -18.22 -14.22 -30.07
N GLN A 242 -17.44 -15.01 -29.34
CA GLN A 242 -17.90 -15.66 -28.11
C GLN A 242 -18.13 -14.65 -26.98
N ILE A 243 -17.30 -13.61 -26.90
CA ILE A 243 -17.44 -12.54 -25.90
C ILE A 243 -18.75 -11.79 -26.10
N VAL A 244 -19.06 -11.39 -27.34
CA VAL A 244 -20.34 -10.71 -27.65
C VAL A 244 -21.53 -11.59 -27.26
N LYS A 245 -21.49 -12.89 -27.60
CA LYS A 245 -22.55 -13.85 -27.20
C LYS A 245 -22.65 -14.00 -25.69
N ALA A 246 -21.52 -14.07 -24.98
CA ALA A 246 -21.48 -14.20 -23.53
C ALA A 246 -22.10 -12.98 -22.85
N CYS A 247 -21.74 -11.76 -23.28
CA CYS A 247 -22.34 -10.53 -22.78
C CYS A 247 -23.85 -10.47 -23.07
N CYS A 248 -24.27 -10.87 -24.27
CA CYS A 248 -25.68 -10.94 -24.64
C CYS A 248 -26.47 -11.90 -23.73
N PHE A 249 -25.95 -13.11 -23.49
CA PHE A 249 -26.55 -14.08 -22.57
C PHE A 249 -26.67 -13.52 -21.15
N LEU A 250 -25.56 -13.04 -20.59
CA LEU A 250 -25.50 -12.49 -19.23
C LEU A 250 -26.43 -11.28 -19.04
N TYR A 251 -26.61 -10.46 -20.09
CA TYR A 251 -27.58 -9.38 -20.08
C TYR A 251 -29.03 -9.88 -20.02
N GLY A 252 -29.37 -10.91 -20.79
CA GLY A 252 -30.68 -11.58 -20.73
C GLY A 252 -30.99 -12.17 -19.35
N GLU A 253 -29.98 -12.70 -18.68
CA GLU A 253 -30.07 -13.25 -17.31
C GLU A 253 -30.09 -12.17 -16.20
N GLY A 254 -30.04 -10.88 -16.57
CA GLY A 254 -30.03 -9.78 -15.61
C GLY A 254 -28.73 -9.64 -14.82
N ALA A 255 -27.64 -10.28 -15.24
CA ALA A 255 -26.36 -10.27 -14.53
C ALA A 255 -25.70 -8.87 -14.50
N TYR A 256 -26.16 -7.92 -15.32
CA TYR A 256 -25.70 -6.51 -15.30
C TYR A 256 -26.60 -5.58 -14.47
N LEU A 257 -27.66 -6.07 -13.83
CA LEU A 257 -28.59 -5.22 -13.08
C LEU A 257 -28.08 -4.92 -11.67
N VAL A 258 -27.97 -3.63 -11.34
CA VAL A 258 -27.67 -3.13 -9.99
C VAL A 258 -28.67 -2.03 -9.64
N SER A 259 -29.47 -2.21 -8.60
CA SER A 259 -30.42 -1.20 -8.10
C SER A 259 -31.29 -0.57 -9.19
N ARG A 260 -31.82 -1.39 -10.12
CA ARG A 260 -32.66 -1.02 -11.28
C ARG A 260 -31.93 -0.29 -12.42
N GLN A 261 -30.61 -0.19 -12.40
CA GLN A 261 -29.80 0.35 -13.49
C GLN A 261 -28.88 -0.73 -14.08
N VAL A 262 -28.56 -0.60 -15.37
CA VAL A 262 -27.62 -1.48 -16.06
C VAL A 262 -26.19 -1.01 -15.78
N SER A 263 -25.47 -1.81 -15.00
CA SER A 263 -24.05 -1.66 -14.68
C SER A 263 -23.18 -1.88 -15.92
N PRO A 264 -22.05 -1.16 -16.06
CA PRO A 264 -21.03 -1.44 -17.07
C PRO A 264 -20.44 -2.85 -16.99
N LYS A 265 -20.36 -3.41 -15.78
CA LYS A 265 -19.76 -4.73 -15.50
C LYS A 265 -20.79 -5.71 -15.01
N VAL A 266 -20.51 -6.99 -15.26
CA VAL A 266 -21.25 -8.11 -14.67
C VAL A 266 -21.19 -7.98 -13.14
N ASN A 267 -22.35 -8.10 -12.50
CA ASN A 267 -22.44 -8.22 -11.06
C ASN A 267 -21.83 -9.56 -10.68
N ALA A 268 -20.65 -9.53 -10.09
CA ALA A 268 -19.92 -10.75 -9.82
C ALA A 268 -20.61 -11.69 -8.81
N ARG A 269 -21.59 -11.19 -8.03
CA ARG A 269 -22.44 -12.04 -7.20
C ARG A 269 -23.21 -13.08 -8.01
N TYR A 270 -23.54 -12.79 -9.28
CA TYR A 270 -24.17 -13.73 -10.20
C TYR A 270 -23.40 -15.06 -10.26
N PHE A 271 -22.08 -15.01 -10.48
CA PHE A 271 -21.26 -16.22 -10.54
C PHE A 271 -21.02 -16.85 -9.16
N LEU A 272 -20.89 -16.03 -8.10
CA LEU A 272 -20.68 -16.56 -6.75
C LEU A 272 -21.88 -17.38 -6.26
N ASP A 273 -23.10 -16.89 -6.53
CA ASP A 273 -24.34 -17.56 -6.15
C ASP A 273 -24.52 -18.89 -6.90
N ILE A 274 -24.12 -18.95 -8.18
CA ILE A 274 -24.23 -20.17 -9.01
C ILE A 274 -23.20 -21.23 -8.59
N PHE A 275 -21.95 -20.85 -8.37
CA PHE A 275 -20.86 -21.83 -8.26
C PHE A 275 -20.41 -22.12 -6.82
N PHE A 276 -20.60 -21.20 -5.87
CA PHE A 276 -19.95 -21.32 -4.56
C PHE A 276 -20.91 -21.35 -3.36
N LYS A 277 -22.09 -20.74 -3.47
CA LYS A 277 -23.03 -20.59 -2.35
C LYS A 277 -23.38 -21.88 -1.61
N GLU A 278 -23.57 -22.97 -2.34
CA GLU A 278 -23.94 -24.27 -1.76
C GLU A 278 -22.79 -25.28 -1.75
N GLN A 279 -21.60 -24.90 -2.26
CA GLN A 279 -20.47 -25.82 -2.45
C GLN A 279 -19.25 -25.47 -1.59
N THR A 280 -19.25 -24.30 -0.96
CA THR A 280 -18.09 -23.75 -0.24
C THR A 280 -18.51 -23.10 1.07
N LEU A 281 -17.57 -22.98 2.02
CA LEU A 281 -17.78 -22.32 3.30
C LEU A 281 -17.64 -20.79 3.21
N TYR A 282 -16.79 -20.31 2.30
CA TYR A 282 -16.41 -18.90 2.22
C TYR A 282 -16.50 -18.29 0.81
N GLY A 283 -16.59 -19.11 -0.24
CA GLY A 283 -16.61 -18.67 -1.63
C GLY A 283 -17.68 -17.63 -1.96
N GLU A 284 -18.90 -17.72 -1.40
CA GLU A 284 -19.94 -16.69 -1.56
C GLU A 284 -19.53 -15.33 -0.97
N SER A 285 -18.80 -15.36 0.16
CA SER A 285 -18.29 -14.18 0.87
C SER A 285 -16.90 -13.74 0.38
N SER A 286 -16.33 -14.44 -0.59
CA SER A 286 -15.04 -14.12 -1.18
C SER A 286 -15.11 -12.84 -2.01
N LYS A 287 -13.97 -12.16 -2.19
CA LYS A 287 -13.94 -10.98 -3.06
C LYS A 287 -14.02 -11.47 -4.50
N PRO A 288 -15.03 -11.06 -5.29
CA PRO A 288 -15.16 -11.53 -6.65
C PRO A 288 -14.00 -11.09 -7.54
N PHE A 289 -13.67 -11.92 -8.53
CA PHE A 289 -12.72 -11.57 -9.58
C PHE A 289 -13.46 -10.84 -10.71
N SER A 290 -12.99 -9.63 -11.03
CA SER A 290 -13.58 -8.81 -12.10
C SER A 290 -13.08 -9.31 -13.44
N ILE A 291 -13.99 -9.78 -14.31
CA ILE A 291 -13.65 -10.22 -15.67
C ILE A 291 -13.86 -9.05 -16.62
N LYS A 292 -12.77 -8.39 -17.04
CA LYS A 292 -12.82 -7.15 -17.82
C LYS A 292 -13.37 -7.33 -19.24
N THR A 293 -13.17 -8.51 -19.84
CA THR A 293 -13.70 -8.81 -21.19
C THR A 293 -15.22 -8.81 -21.25
N LEU A 294 -15.90 -9.01 -20.12
CA LEU A 294 -17.35 -9.05 -20.05
C LEU A 294 -17.98 -7.67 -19.77
N ALA A 295 -17.25 -6.57 -19.92
CA ALA A 295 -17.80 -5.23 -19.75
C ALA A 295 -18.60 -4.77 -20.98
N ILE A 296 -19.78 -4.19 -20.78
CA ILE A 296 -20.69 -3.74 -21.85
C ILE A 296 -20.68 -2.22 -22.05
N LYS A 297 -20.01 -1.49 -21.16
CA LYS A 297 -19.77 -0.05 -21.25
C LYS A 297 -18.34 0.23 -20.77
N PRO A 298 -17.72 1.34 -21.20
CA PRO A 298 -16.46 1.77 -20.60
C PRO A 298 -16.64 1.99 -19.10
N ASP A 299 -15.57 1.74 -18.35
CA ASP A 299 -15.50 2.19 -16.97
C ASP A 299 -15.53 3.72 -16.94
N GLU A 300 -16.19 4.29 -15.93
CA GLU A 300 -15.95 5.68 -15.58
C GLU A 300 -14.47 5.77 -15.14
N ASN A 301 -13.56 6.08 -16.08
CA ASN A 301 -12.14 6.19 -15.77
C ASN A 301 -12.00 7.23 -14.65
N SER A 302 -11.25 6.94 -13.60
CA SER A 302 -10.93 7.95 -12.58
C SER A 302 -9.84 8.92 -13.06
N THR A 303 -9.13 8.55 -14.12
CA THR A 303 -7.94 9.20 -14.67
C THR A 303 -8.09 9.52 -16.15
N GLU A 304 -7.32 10.47 -16.67
CA GLU A 304 -7.34 10.88 -18.07
C GLU A 304 -6.77 9.81 -19.00
N TYR A 305 -5.61 9.28 -18.63
CA TYR A 305 -4.94 8.21 -19.35
C TYR A 305 -4.95 6.92 -18.52
N ARG A 306 -4.68 5.80 -19.18
CA ARG A 306 -4.39 4.55 -18.48
C ARG A 306 -3.08 4.70 -17.71
N PRO A 307 -3.00 4.22 -16.46
CA PRO A 307 -1.77 4.32 -15.70
C PRO A 307 -0.69 3.38 -16.22
N VAL A 308 0.56 3.86 -16.24
CA VAL A 308 1.72 2.98 -16.35
C VAL A 308 1.66 1.97 -15.18
N PRO A 309 1.74 0.66 -15.45
CA PRO A 309 1.62 -0.35 -14.41
C PRO A 309 2.66 -0.14 -13.32
N VAL A 310 2.20 0.10 -12.09
CA VAL A 310 3.06 0.33 -10.92
C VAL A 310 3.77 -0.96 -10.48
N SER A 311 3.35 -2.11 -10.99
CA SER A 311 4.01 -3.41 -10.80
C SER A 311 4.32 -4.06 -12.14
N ASP A 312 5.50 -4.66 -12.29
CA ASP A 312 5.90 -5.43 -13.47
C ASP A 312 4.93 -6.62 -13.65
N ASN A 313 4.05 -6.51 -14.64
CA ASN A 313 3.00 -7.48 -14.97
C ASN A 313 3.49 -8.52 -15.99
N LYS A 314 4.77 -8.49 -16.40
CA LYS A 314 5.30 -9.41 -17.41
C LYS A 314 5.23 -10.89 -16.99
N ASN A 315 5.15 -11.19 -15.69
CA ASN A 315 4.92 -12.55 -15.18
C ASN A 315 3.56 -12.62 -14.47
N SER A 316 2.61 -13.36 -15.06
CA SER A 316 1.35 -13.75 -14.42
C SER A 316 1.65 -14.66 -13.23
N GLY A 317 1.17 -14.30 -12.04
CA GLY A 317 1.32 -15.12 -10.83
C GLY A 317 1.40 -14.35 -9.52
N VAL A 318 1.36 -15.08 -8.42
CA VAL A 318 1.53 -14.59 -7.05
C VAL A 318 3.00 -14.59 -6.68
N GLY A 319 3.48 -13.51 -6.05
CA GLY A 319 4.88 -13.41 -5.63
C GLY A 319 5.20 -14.34 -4.46
N GLU A 320 6.48 -14.70 -4.33
CA GLU A 320 7.01 -15.58 -3.28
C GLU A 320 6.59 -15.17 -1.86
N ALA A 321 6.58 -13.86 -1.58
CA ALA A 321 6.16 -13.28 -0.30
C ALA A 321 4.69 -13.55 0.08
N ALA A 322 3.84 -13.92 -0.89
CA ALA A 322 2.44 -14.29 -0.66
C ALA A 322 2.26 -15.82 -0.56
N LEU A 323 3.21 -16.62 -1.08
CA LEU A 323 3.22 -18.07 -0.90
C LEU A 323 3.57 -18.47 0.54
N SER A 324 4.57 -17.81 1.16
CA SER A 324 5.04 -18.14 2.50
C SER A 324 3.94 -18.11 3.59
N PRO A 325 3.08 -17.07 3.69
CA PRO A 325 1.95 -17.08 4.62
C PRO A 325 0.95 -18.20 4.35
N LEU A 326 0.65 -18.49 3.07
CA LEU A 326 -0.28 -19.55 2.71
C LEU A 326 0.26 -20.92 3.08
N LEU A 327 1.53 -21.19 2.80
CA LEU A 327 2.23 -22.42 3.19
C LEU A 327 2.25 -22.59 4.71
N THR A 328 2.51 -21.50 5.45
CA THR A 328 2.46 -21.50 6.92
C THR A 328 1.08 -21.87 7.44
N ASP A 329 0.02 -21.25 6.90
CA ASP A 329 -1.35 -21.59 7.25
C ASP A 329 -1.69 -23.04 6.87
N PHE A 330 -1.21 -23.53 5.73
CA PHE A 330 -1.44 -24.91 5.27
C PHE A 330 -0.77 -25.94 6.18
N ARG A 331 0.47 -25.68 6.62
CA ARG A 331 1.20 -26.51 7.59
C ARG A 331 0.50 -26.60 8.96
N GLY A 332 -0.39 -25.66 9.29
CA GLY A 332 -1.22 -25.74 10.50
C GLY A 332 -2.06 -27.03 10.61
N LEU A 333 -2.38 -27.67 9.47
CA LEU A 333 -3.03 -28.99 9.45
C LEU A 333 -2.20 -30.08 10.14
N ALA A 334 -0.88 -30.02 10.04
CA ALA A 334 0.01 -31.00 10.68
C ALA A 334 0.05 -30.84 12.22
N ALA A 335 -0.40 -29.70 12.74
CA ALA A 335 -0.41 -29.41 14.18
C ALA A 335 -1.71 -29.86 14.89
N ILE A 336 -2.65 -30.48 14.17
CA ILE A 336 -3.91 -30.98 14.73
C ILE A 336 -3.66 -32.31 15.44
N ASP A 337 -3.93 -32.37 16.74
CA ASP A 337 -3.80 -33.58 17.58
C ASP A 337 -5.08 -33.87 18.41
N ALA A 338 -6.24 -33.44 17.91
CA ALA A 338 -7.49 -33.56 18.65
C ALA A 338 -8.20 -34.91 18.42
N VAL A 339 -8.73 -35.50 19.48
CA VAL A 339 -9.47 -36.77 19.42
C VAL A 339 -10.73 -36.63 18.54
N GLY A 340 -10.97 -37.62 17.69
CA GLY A 340 -12.13 -37.61 16.80
C GLY A 340 -11.98 -36.70 15.58
N THR A 341 -10.77 -36.27 15.26
CA THR A 341 -10.42 -35.61 13.99
C THR A 341 -9.87 -36.60 12.96
N SER A 342 -10.05 -36.30 11.68
CA SER A 342 -9.32 -36.95 10.61
C SER A 342 -7.97 -36.26 10.42
N LEU A 343 -6.88 -37.03 10.33
CA LEU A 343 -5.52 -36.51 10.20
C LEU A 343 -4.98 -36.68 8.77
N CYS A 344 -4.10 -35.77 8.36
CA CYS A 344 -3.35 -35.91 7.11
C CYS A 344 -2.38 -37.10 7.20
N PRO A 345 -1.90 -37.63 6.06
CA PRO A 345 -0.82 -38.61 6.05
C PRO A 345 0.43 -38.06 6.75
N ASP A 346 1.15 -38.93 7.46
CA ASP A 346 2.44 -38.59 8.04
C ASP A 346 3.38 -38.06 6.96
N LYS A 347 4.17 -37.02 7.29
CA LYS A 347 5.16 -36.39 6.40
C LYS A 347 4.60 -35.63 5.19
N THR A 348 3.30 -35.35 5.14
CA THR A 348 2.66 -34.57 4.04
C THR A 348 3.44 -33.29 3.69
N PHE A 349 3.99 -32.61 4.71
CA PHE A 349 4.66 -31.31 4.55
C PHE A 349 6.19 -31.33 4.65
N ASP A 350 6.82 -32.50 4.89
CA ASP A 350 8.26 -32.59 5.24
C ASP A 350 9.19 -32.01 4.16
N ASN A 351 8.81 -32.12 2.89
CA ASN A 351 9.62 -31.69 1.74
C ASN A 351 8.99 -30.52 0.94
N ILE A 352 7.95 -29.89 1.47
CA ILE A 352 7.26 -28.79 0.78
C ILE A 352 7.81 -27.47 1.30
N GLU A 353 8.74 -26.88 0.55
CA GLU A 353 9.29 -25.55 0.80
C GLU A 353 8.93 -24.59 -0.32
N VAL A 354 9.00 -23.28 -0.02
CA VAL A 354 8.81 -22.21 -1.02
C VAL A 354 9.73 -22.44 -2.22
N LYS A 355 10.99 -22.81 -1.98
CA LYS A 355 11.96 -23.10 -3.02
C LYS A 355 11.52 -24.26 -3.92
N THR A 356 11.06 -25.37 -3.33
CA THR A 356 10.57 -26.54 -4.09
C THR A 356 9.39 -26.18 -4.99
N ILE A 357 8.43 -25.39 -4.49
CA ILE A 357 7.30 -24.92 -5.31
C ILE A 357 7.77 -23.99 -6.43
N ASN A 358 8.78 -23.16 -6.15
CA ASN A 358 9.33 -22.25 -7.16
C ASN A 358 10.09 -22.97 -8.28
N GLU A 359 10.60 -24.18 -8.03
CA GLU A 359 11.23 -25.01 -9.07
C GLU A 359 10.18 -25.64 -10.02
N LEU A 360 8.95 -25.82 -9.55
CA LEU A 360 7.85 -26.45 -10.30
C LEU A 360 7.08 -25.47 -11.19
N VAL A 361 7.17 -24.16 -10.92
CA VAL A 361 6.36 -23.12 -11.58
C VAL A 361 7.20 -21.87 -11.81
N ILE A 362 6.97 -21.20 -12.94
CA ILE A 362 7.53 -19.85 -13.15
C ILE A 362 6.86 -18.89 -12.17
N VAL A 363 7.49 -18.67 -11.03
CA VAL A 363 6.98 -17.77 -10.00
C VAL A 363 7.19 -16.34 -10.44
N ARG A 364 6.23 -15.48 -10.14
CA ARG A 364 6.46 -14.04 -10.22
C ARG A 364 7.55 -13.71 -9.20
N SER A 365 8.76 -13.40 -9.67
CA SER A 365 9.77 -12.76 -8.81
C SER A 365 9.08 -11.59 -8.11
N THR A 366 9.18 -11.50 -6.79
CA THR A 366 8.46 -10.58 -5.91
C THR A 366 8.12 -9.28 -6.66
N GLY A 367 6.82 -9.10 -6.94
CA GLY A 367 6.31 -8.15 -7.94
C GLY A 367 7.01 -6.80 -7.88
N ARG A 368 7.86 -6.56 -8.87
CA ARG A 368 8.74 -5.40 -8.98
C ARG A 368 7.87 -4.16 -9.09
N PHE A 369 7.85 -3.30 -8.07
CA PHE A 369 7.25 -2.00 -8.24
C PHE A 369 8.10 -1.21 -9.22
N THR A 370 7.54 -0.80 -10.35
CA THR A 370 8.27 0.05 -11.31
C THR A 370 8.57 1.37 -10.61
N THR A 371 9.85 1.62 -10.36
CA THR A 371 10.29 2.92 -9.85
C THR A 371 9.92 3.99 -10.87
N LEU A 372 9.44 5.14 -10.39
CA LEU A 372 9.21 6.29 -11.27
C LEU A 372 10.56 6.82 -11.78
N PRO A 373 10.64 7.24 -13.05
CA PRO A 373 11.76 8.03 -13.53
C PRO A 373 11.99 9.25 -12.64
N ALA A 374 13.27 9.58 -12.39
CA ALA A 374 13.62 10.63 -11.44
C ALA A 374 13.15 12.01 -11.89
N ASP A 375 13.22 12.29 -13.19
CA ASP A 375 12.69 13.48 -13.86
C ASP A 375 11.19 13.64 -13.62
N VAL A 376 10.39 12.57 -13.71
CA VAL A 376 8.95 12.61 -13.41
C VAL A 376 8.71 13.08 -11.97
N VAL A 377 9.47 12.55 -10.99
CA VAL A 377 9.30 12.93 -9.58
C VAL A 377 9.79 14.35 -9.32
N PHE A 378 10.96 14.74 -9.83
CA PHE A 378 11.47 16.10 -9.65
C PHE A 378 10.59 17.16 -10.32
N SER A 379 10.08 16.90 -11.53
CA SER A 379 9.13 17.78 -12.20
C SER A 379 7.84 17.91 -11.40
N ALA A 380 7.31 16.80 -10.88
CA ALA A 380 6.12 16.82 -10.05
C ALA A 380 6.35 17.58 -8.73
N MET A 381 7.53 17.44 -8.10
CA MET A 381 7.90 18.20 -6.91
C MET A 381 7.98 19.71 -7.18
N ARG A 382 8.60 20.12 -8.30
CA ARG A 382 8.68 21.52 -8.71
C ARG A 382 7.28 22.12 -8.87
N ASN A 383 6.45 21.48 -9.70
CA ASN A 383 5.09 21.95 -9.95
C ASN A 383 4.24 21.96 -8.67
N ALA A 384 4.45 20.99 -7.77
CA ALA A 384 3.76 20.95 -6.49
C ALA A 384 4.18 22.11 -5.57
N PHE A 385 5.48 22.41 -5.48
CA PHE A 385 5.95 23.53 -4.65
C PHE A 385 5.46 24.86 -5.20
N GLU A 386 5.59 25.09 -6.51
CA GLU A 386 5.10 26.30 -7.17
C GLU A 386 3.60 26.49 -6.91
N PHE A 387 2.80 25.45 -7.16
CA PHE A 387 1.35 25.50 -6.92
C PHE A 387 0.98 25.74 -5.45
N CYS A 388 1.67 25.09 -4.51
CA CYS A 388 1.41 25.27 -3.08
C CYS A 388 1.81 26.66 -2.59
N ILE A 389 2.95 27.20 -3.03
CA ILE A 389 3.41 28.54 -2.66
C ILE A 389 2.42 29.59 -3.16
N GLU A 390 1.90 29.43 -4.36
CA GLU A 390 1.02 30.40 -4.99
C GLU A 390 -0.42 30.34 -4.47
N TYR A 391 -0.99 29.14 -4.26
CA TYR A 391 -2.44 28.99 -4.06
C TYR A 391 -2.86 28.33 -2.74
N ALA A 392 -1.97 27.75 -1.93
CA ALA A 392 -2.39 26.94 -0.77
C ALA A 392 -3.24 27.72 0.24
N ASP A 393 -2.81 28.92 0.63
CA ASP A 393 -3.53 29.71 1.64
C ASP A 393 -4.93 30.09 1.16
N VAL A 394 -5.01 30.61 -0.05
CA VAL A 394 -6.25 31.10 -0.66
C VAL A 394 -7.27 29.97 -0.85
N ILE A 395 -6.81 28.78 -1.27
CA ILE A 395 -7.66 27.59 -1.42
C ILE A 395 -8.15 27.09 -0.05
N LEU A 396 -7.27 26.97 0.94
CA LEU A 396 -7.62 26.48 2.27
C LEU A 396 -8.60 27.42 2.98
N ASP A 397 -8.35 28.72 2.95
CA ASP A 397 -9.23 29.71 3.57
C ASP A 397 -10.60 29.76 2.87
N SER A 398 -10.64 29.77 1.53
CA SER A 398 -11.90 29.70 0.77
C SER A 398 -12.67 28.41 1.08
N MET A 399 -11.98 27.27 1.19
CA MET A 399 -12.64 26.00 1.49
C MET A 399 -13.23 26.01 2.90
N TYR A 400 -12.51 26.55 3.88
CA TYR A 400 -13.02 26.75 5.23
C TYR A 400 -14.28 27.63 5.22
N GLN A 401 -14.27 28.77 4.53
CA GLN A 401 -15.43 29.67 4.44
C GLN A 401 -16.63 28.98 3.79
N VAL A 402 -16.42 28.26 2.69
CA VAL A 402 -17.48 27.51 2.01
C VAL A 402 -18.09 26.45 2.93
N LEU A 403 -17.27 25.69 3.67
CA LEU A 403 -17.74 24.66 4.60
C LEU A 403 -18.49 25.24 5.80
N LYS A 404 -18.03 26.39 6.32
CA LYS A 404 -18.65 27.09 7.44
C LYS A 404 -20.06 27.60 7.12
N HIS A 405 -20.32 27.95 5.87
CA HIS A 405 -21.59 28.54 5.42
C HIS A 405 -22.52 27.53 4.74
N VAL A 406 -22.22 26.24 4.77
CA VAL A 406 -23.12 25.20 4.24
C VAL A 406 -24.48 25.28 4.96
N PRO A 407 -25.60 25.41 4.23
CA PRO A 407 -26.92 25.44 4.85
C PRO A 407 -27.23 24.14 5.60
N SER A 408 -27.65 24.24 6.86
CA SER A 408 -28.11 23.07 7.62
C SER A 408 -29.33 22.43 6.92
N GLU A 409 -29.37 21.10 6.79
CA GLU A 409 -30.43 20.33 6.10
C GLU A 409 -31.87 20.59 6.61
N ASN A 410 -32.07 21.35 7.69
CA ASN A 410 -33.36 21.52 8.39
C ASN A 410 -33.94 22.94 8.44
N LYS A 411 -33.63 23.85 7.50
CA LYS A 411 -34.36 25.14 7.44
C LYS A 411 -34.93 25.46 6.05
N ARG A 412 -36.04 24.80 5.70
CA ARG A 412 -37.14 25.52 5.02
C ARG A 412 -37.86 26.37 6.06
N ASN A 413 -37.25 27.46 6.51
CA ASN A 413 -37.94 28.47 7.32
C ASN A 413 -37.61 29.85 6.77
N LYS A 414 -38.66 30.56 6.34
CA LYS A 414 -38.66 32.02 6.20
C LYS A 414 -38.01 32.63 7.44
N THR A 415 -36.88 33.29 7.30
CA THR A 415 -36.39 34.21 8.31
C THR A 415 -37.25 35.48 8.24
N VAL A 416 -37.95 35.77 9.33
CA VAL A 416 -38.16 37.17 9.71
C VAL A 416 -36.76 37.79 9.76
N THR A 417 -36.60 38.93 9.09
CA THR A 417 -35.36 39.72 8.92
C THR A 417 -34.24 39.09 8.06
N GLY A 418 -34.41 39.18 6.73
CA GLY A 418 -33.36 39.75 5.86
C GLY A 418 -32.19 38.89 5.36
N GLY A 419 -32.15 37.57 5.58
CA GLY A 419 -31.11 36.69 5.03
C GLY A 419 -31.71 35.54 4.20
N TYR A 420 -31.28 35.40 2.94
CA TYR A 420 -31.64 34.26 2.08
C TYR A 420 -31.01 32.98 2.65
N THR A 421 -31.80 31.91 2.78
CA THR A 421 -31.31 30.57 3.13
C THR A 421 -31.46 29.67 1.92
N TYR A 422 -30.33 29.27 1.35
CA TYR A 422 -30.27 28.40 0.16
C TYR A 422 -30.52 26.94 0.55
N SER A 423 -31.10 26.13 -0.35
CA SER A 423 -31.02 24.67 -0.19
C SER A 423 -29.59 24.20 -0.48
N VAL A 424 -29.19 23.01 -0.02
CA VAL A 424 -27.86 22.45 -0.34
C VAL A 424 -27.66 22.29 -1.86
N ALA A 425 -28.73 22.07 -2.62
CA ALA A 425 -28.67 21.98 -4.08
C ALA A 425 -28.41 23.35 -4.71
N ASP A 426 -29.10 24.39 -4.24
CA ASP A 426 -28.88 25.77 -4.68
C ASP A 426 -27.46 26.20 -4.29
N TYR A 427 -27.03 25.95 -3.04
CA TYR A 427 -25.68 26.29 -2.57
C TYR A 427 -24.55 25.76 -3.46
N LYS A 428 -24.70 24.54 -4.01
CA LYS A 428 -23.74 23.97 -4.98
C LYS A 428 -23.80 24.60 -6.36
N GLY A 429 -24.94 25.16 -6.73
CA GLY A 429 -25.19 25.77 -8.02
C GLY A 429 -24.24 26.94 -8.25
N LYS A 430 -24.36 28.01 -7.46
CA LYS A 430 -23.49 29.19 -7.56
C LYS A 430 -23.17 29.85 -6.23
N GLU A 431 -23.95 29.62 -5.19
CA GLU A 431 -23.94 30.46 -4.00
C GLU A 431 -22.73 30.20 -3.11
N PHE A 432 -22.11 29.02 -3.19
CA PHE A 432 -20.80 28.79 -2.59
C PHE A 432 -19.73 29.79 -3.09
N LEU A 433 -19.87 30.33 -4.31
CA LEU A 433 -18.94 31.32 -4.87
C LEU A 433 -18.93 32.63 -4.06
N GLU A 434 -19.99 32.94 -3.30
CA GLU A 434 -20.01 34.09 -2.38
C GLU A 434 -18.96 33.95 -1.26
N HIS A 435 -18.48 32.72 -1.01
CA HIS A 435 -17.49 32.39 0.01
C HIS A 435 -16.15 31.96 -0.59
N VAL A 436 -15.98 32.03 -1.92
CA VAL A 436 -14.72 31.78 -2.61
C VAL A 436 -14.00 33.11 -2.84
N SER A 437 -12.68 33.15 -2.64
CA SER A 437 -11.92 34.38 -2.85
C SER A 437 -12.00 34.87 -4.32
N PRO A 438 -11.95 36.19 -4.55
CA PRO A 438 -11.94 36.75 -5.90
C PRO A 438 -10.80 36.20 -6.77
N GLU A 439 -9.62 36.00 -6.19
CA GLU A 439 -8.44 35.43 -6.85
C GLU A 439 -8.71 34.06 -7.47
N LEU A 440 -9.44 33.18 -6.78
CA LEU A 440 -9.78 31.85 -7.30
C LEU A 440 -10.88 31.91 -8.37
N ILE A 441 -11.80 32.89 -8.28
CA ILE A 441 -12.81 33.12 -9.31
C ILE A 441 -12.13 33.61 -10.60
N GLU A 442 -11.17 34.54 -10.49
CA GLU A 442 -10.35 35.01 -11.60
C GLU A 442 -9.48 33.90 -12.20
N LEU A 443 -8.95 33.02 -11.36
CA LEU A 443 -8.21 31.82 -11.77
C LEU A 443 -9.08 30.83 -12.58
N GLY A 444 -10.41 30.90 -12.45
CA GLY A 444 -11.37 30.17 -13.28
C GLY A 444 -12.48 29.44 -12.55
N VAL A 445 -12.49 29.44 -11.20
CA VAL A 445 -13.47 28.72 -10.39
C VAL A 445 -14.88 29.24 -10.64
N CYS A 446 -15.76 28.35 -11.12
CA CYS A 446 -17.14 28.71 -11.46
C CYS A 446 -18.19 27.67 -11.08
N GLN A 447 -17.79 26.47 -10.66
CA GLN A 447 -18.69 25.41 -10.24
C GLN A 447 -18.12 24.63 -9.05
N TRP A 448 -18.99 24.05 -8.23
CA TRP A 448 -18.58 23.34 -7.01
C TRP A 448 -17.65 22.16 -7.30
N CYS A 449 -18.02 21.32 -8.26
CA CYS A 449 -17.21 20.21 -8.74
C CYS A 449 -17.50 19.91 -10.20
N ILE A 450 -16.52 19.38 -10.92
CA ILE A 450 -16.67 18.91 -12.30
C ILE A 450 -17.48 17.61 -12.29
N LYS A 451 -18.44 17.51 -13.21
CA LYS A 451 -19.26 16.29 -13.30
C LYS A 451 -18.37 15.11 -13.74
N PRO A 452 -18.44 13.94 -13.08
CA PRO A 452 -17.63 12.78 -13.44
C PRO A 452 -17.77 12.35 -14.90
N ASN A 453 -18.95 12.58 -15.50
CA ASN A 453 -19.31 12.16 -16.86
C ASN A 453 -19.22 13.31 -17.89
N ALA A 454 -18.63 14.46 -17.53
CA ALA A 454 -18.36 15.52 -18.50
C ALA A 454 -17.27 15.06 -19.48
N PRO A 455 -17.47 15.20 -20.81
CA PRO A 455 -16.51 14.73 -21.81
C PRO A 455 -15.18 15.47 -21.74
N ASP A 456 -15.19 16.72 -21.33
CA ASP A 456 -14.07 17.67 -21.19
C ASP A 456 -13.60 17.85 -19.75
N ARG A 457 -13.88 16.88 -18.87
CA ARG A 457 -13.65 17.04 -17.42
C ARG A 457 -12.18 17.31 -17.04
N PHE A 458 -11.22 16.82 -17.82
CA PHE A 458 -9.80 17.00 -17.51
C PHE A 458 -9.33 18.39 -17.94
N GLU A 459 -9.80 18.87 -19.08
CA GLU A 459 -9.63 20.24 -19.54
C GLU A 459 -10.26 21.23 -18.56
N LEU A 460 -11.49 20.95 -18.10
CA LEU A 460 -12.16 21.78 -17.09
C LEU A 460 -11.39 21.80 -15.76
N ARG A 461 -10.72 20.70 -15.39
CA ARG A 461 -9.87 20.64 -14.19
C ARG A 461 -8.64 21.53 -14.35
N ARG A 462 -7.95 21.44 -15.49
CA ARG A 462 -6.80 22.29 -15.82
C ARG A 462 -7.16 23.77 -15.93
N GLN A 463 -8.39 24.09 -16.33
CA GLN A 463 -8.95 25.45 -16.32
C GLN A 463 -9.50 25.90 -14.96
N ASN A 464 -9.23 25.16 -13.88
CA ASN A 464 -9.64 25.48 -12.51
C ASN A 464 -11.16 25.65 -12.31
N ARG A 465 -12.00 25.06 -13.17
CA ARG A 465 -13.45 25.32 -13.15
C ARG A 465 -14.13 24.79 -11.88
N GLY A 466 -13.69 23.64 -11.40
CA GLY A 466 -14.23 22.96 -10.21
C GLY A 466 -13.48 23.31 -8.93
N PHE A 467 -14.17 23.89 -7.95
CA PHE A 467 -13.52 24.29 -6.69
C PHE A 467 -13.02 23.09 -5.86
N VAL A 468 -13.83 22.04 -5.72
CA VAL A 468 -13.40 20.82 -5.00
C VAL A 468 -12.29 20.10 -5.75
N ASP A 469 -12.33 20.09 -7.08
CA ASP A 469 -11.28 19.51 -7.91
C ASP A 469 -9.94 20.22 -7.66
N LEU A 470 -9.96 21.57 -7.61
CA LEU A 470 -8.79 22.39 -7.29
C LEU A 470 -8.24 22.10 -5.88
N TYR A 471 -9.14 21.93 -4.90
CA TYR A 471 -8.76 21.51 -3.55
C TYR A 471 -8.13 20.11 -3.53
N HIS A 472 -8.66 19.15 -4.29
CA HIS A 472 -8.08 17.80 -4.42
C HIS A 472 -6.70 17.85 -5.09
N VAL A 473 -6.47 18.76 -6.05
CA VAL A 473 -5.16 19.02 -6.66
C VAL A 473 -4.18 19.55 -5.61
N LEU A 474 -4.56 20.53 -4.79
CA LEU A 474 -3.72 21.04 -3.69
C LEU A 474 -3.33 19.91 -2.73
N MET A 475 -4.28 19.08 -2.31
CA MET A 475 -4.00 17.95 -1.44
C MET A 475 -3.03 16.96 -2.08
N GLY A 476 -3.18 16.68 -3.38
CA GLY A 476 -2.25 15.84 -4.13
C GLY A 476 -0.85 16.43 -4.21
N ALA A 477 -0.72 17.75 -4.43
CA ALA A 477 0.56 18.45 -4.44
C ALA A 477 1.32 18.31 -3.11
N ILE A 478 0.65 18.59 -1.98
CA ILE A 478 1.26 18.45 -0.64
C ILE A 478 1.62 16.99 -0.36
N GLN A 479 0.79 16.04 -0.79
CA GLN A 479 1.08 14.61 -0.65
C GLN A 479 2.31 14.17 -1.46
N VAL A 480 2.49 14.65 -2.69
CA VAL A 480 3.68 14.36 -3.50
C VAL A 480 4.94 14.88 -2.82
N ILE A 481 4.94 16.14 -2.36
CA ILE A 481 6.09 16.75 -1.68
C ILE A 481 6.43 15.97 -0.40
N THR A 482 5.42 15.73 0.45
CA THR A 482 5.61 15.02 1.73
C THR A 482 6.07 13.59 1.49
N GLY A 483 5.48 12.92 0.49
CA GLY A 483 5.81 11.55 0.14
C GLY A 483 7.22 11.39 -0.40
N ALA A 484 7.67 12.33 -1.24
CA ALA A 484 8.99 12.35 -1.86
C ALA A 484 10.12 12.68 -0.87
N THR A 485 9.82 13.40 0.23
CA THR A 485 10.83 13.92 1.17
C THR A 485 10.87 13.19 2.51
N MET A 486 9.76 12.63 2.98
CA MET A 486 9.70 11.95 4.29
C MET A 486 9.80 10.43 4.21
N ALA A 487 9.71 9.85 3.01
CA ALA A 487 9.83 8.40 2.77
C ALA A 487 8.93 7.55 3.67
N ARG A 488 7.74 8.02 4.03
CA ARG A 488 6.77 7.29 4.88
C ARG A 488 5.92 6.32 4.05
N ARG A 489 5.36 5.31 4.69
CA ARG A 489 4.32 4.47 4.08
C ARG A 489 3.06 5.30 3.92
N ALA A 490 2.25 5.04 2.89
CA ALA A 490 0.95 5.71 2.70
C ALA A 490 0.10 5.66 3.96
N GLY A 491 0.13 4.51 4.61
CA GLY A 491 -0.55 4.32 5.86
C GLY A 491 -0.11 5.24 7.00
N GLU A 492 1.19 5.49 7.12
CA GLU A 492 1.75 6.37 8.16
C GLU A 492 1.35 7.82 7.90
N LEU A 493 1.33 8.26 6.63
CA LEU A 493 0.86 9.59 6.25
C LEU A 493 -0.65 9.79 6.43
N ILE A 494 -1.44 8.76 6.16
CA ILE A 494 -2.90 8.77 6.38
C ILE A 494 -3.24 8.87 7.88
N ASP A 495 -2.42 8.24 8.73
CA ASP A 495 -2.64 8.19 10.19
C ASP A 495 -2.04 9.41 10.92
N LEU A 496 -1.45 10.39 10.21
CA LEU A 496 -0.89 11.59 10.84
C LEU A 496 -1.96 12.34 11.64
N HIS A 497 -1.58 12.80 12.83
CA HIS A 497 -2.46 13.57 13.69
C HIS A 497 -2.89 14.87 12.97
N PRO A 498 -4.18 15.26 13.05
CA PRO A 498 -4.71 16.40 12.30
C PRO A 498 -4.12 17.76 12.68
N THR A 499 -3.63 17.91 13.91
CA THR A 499 -3.23 19.20 14.52
C THR A 499 -1.94 19.12 15.34
N ASP A 500 -1.24 17.97 15.34
CA ASP A 500 -0.07 17.75 16.21
C ASP A 500 0.84 16.67 15.62
N CYS A 501 1.28 16.90 14.38
CA CYS A 501 2.20 16.03 13.66
C CYS A 501 3.61 16.61 13.53
N LEU A 502 3.84 17.85 13.97
CA LEU A 502 5.14 18.52 13.94
C LEU A 502 5.73 18.74 15.34
N LEU A 503 7.05 18.59 15.46
CA LEU A 503 7.85 19.06 16.59
C LEU A 503 8.78 20.19 16.13
N PRO A 504 8.99 21.23 16.95
CA PRO A 504 8.24 21.55 18.17
C PRO A 504 6.77 21.89 17.86
N SER A 505 5.85 21.39 18.70
CA SER A 505 4.41 21.57 18.51
C SER A 505 4.00 23.03 18.71
N GLY A 506 3.04 23.51 17.90
CA GLY A 506 2.51 24.88 17.96
C GLY A 506 3.46 25.97 17.48
N VAL A 507 4.60 25.62 16.88
CA VAL A 507 5.54 26.59 16.31
C VAL A 507 5.33 26.69 14.80
N ASP A 508 4.93 27.86 14.32
CA ASP A 508 4.73 28.11 12.89
C ASP A 508 6.09 28.16 12.14
N PRO A 509 6.36 27.24 11.19
CA PRO A 509 7.59 27.26 10.40
C PRO A 509 7.66 28.43 9.40
N ASN A 510 6.53 29.05 9.08
CA ASN A 510 6.40 30.15 8.12
C ASN A 510 6.85 31.51 8.68
N LEU A 511 7.04 31.62 10.00
CA LEU A 511 7.49 32.86 10.62
C LEU A 511 9.01 33.03 10.51
N GLU A 512 9.47 34.28 10.35
CA GLU A 512 10.90 34.63 10.37
C GLU A 512 11.55 34.26 11.71
N SER A 513 10.82 34.39 12.82
CA SER A 513 11.29 34.00 14.16
C SER A 513 11.64 32.51 14.29
N SER A 514 11.12 31.67 13.40
CA SER A 514 11.34 30.22 13.37
C SER A 514 12.37 29.79 12.32
N GLU A 515 13.15 30.72 11.75
CA GLU A 515 14.09 30.41 10.66
C GLU A 515 15.14 29.37 11.02
N LYS A 516 15.62 29.39 12.28
CA LYS A 516 16.64 28.48 12.79
C LYS A 516 16.07 27.29 13.56
N VAL A 517 14.75 27.12 13.56
CA VAL A 517 14.10 26.02 14.27
C VAL A 517 14.15 24.79 13.37
N GLU A 518 14.68 23.70 13.92
CA GLU A 518 14.63 22.39 13.27
C GLU A 518 13.29 21.72 13.59
N PHE A 519 12.66 21.16 12.56
CA PHE A 519 11.37 20.51 12.70
C PHE A 519 11.49 19.00 12.50
N GLU A 520 10.65 18.26 13.21
CA GLU A 520 10.48 16.82 13.03
C GLU A 520 9.01 16.46 12.79
N LEU A 521 8.77 15.43 11.96
CA LEU A 521 7.45 14.83 11.76
C LEU A 521 7.26 13.67 12.72
N ILE A 522 6.18 13.69 13.51
CA ILE A 522 5.76 12.59 14.40
C ILE A 522 4.81 11.66 13.66
N PHE A 523 5.02 10.34 13.78
CA PHE A 523 4.14 9.34 13.20
C PHE A 523 4.22 8.00 13.95
N ASP A 524 3.15 7.21 13.85
CA ASP A 524 3.11 5.85 14.39
C ASP A 524 3.68 4.83 13.39
N ASN A 525 4.76 4.15 13.76
CA ASN A 525 5.38 3.15 12.89
C ASN A 525 4.46 1.93 12.72
N ARG A 526 3.94 1.74 11.50
CA ARG A 526 2.93 0.70 11.23
C ARG A 526 3.45 -0.74 11.36
N LYS A 527 4.77 -0.94 11.24
CA LYS A 527 5.43 -2.25 11.34
C LYS A 527 5.96 -2.59 12.74
N SER A 528 5.83 -1.68 13.72
CA SER A 528 6.24 -1.94 15.10
C SER A 528 5.04 -2.23 16.01
N GLY A 529 5.35 -2.61 17.25
CA GLY A 529 4.38 -2.80 18.32
C GLY A 529 3.78 -4.20 18.43
N VAL A 530 2.91 -4.38 19.42
CA VAL A 530 2.24 -5.65 19.75
C VAL A 530 0.76 -5.60 19.32
N GLY A 531 0.21 -6.71 18.82
CA GLY A 531 -1.23 -6.87 18.57
C GLY A 531 -2.05 -7.14 19.84
N GLY A 532 -3.27 -7.69 19.68
CA GLY A 532 -4.25 -7.87 20.76
C GLY A 532 -5.30 -6.74 20.85
N ASP A 533 -6.12 -6.77 21.91
CA ASP A 533 -7.27 -5.87 22.13
C ASP A 533 -6.90 -4.38 22.18
N LYS A 534 -5.67 -4.08 22.62
CA LYS A 534 -5.08 -2.73 22.60
C LYS A 534 -3.77 -2.77 21.83
N ALA A 535 -3.86 -2.71 20.51
CA ALA A 535 -2.68 -2.64 19.67
C ALA A 535 -1.90 -1.33 19.96
N LEU A 536 -0.70 -1.46 20.53
CA LEU A 536 0.21 -0.35 20.76
C LEU A 536 1.21 -0.30 19.61
N ARG A 537 1.43 0.88 19.03
CA ARG A 537 2.49 1.14 18.05
C ARG A 537 3.57 1.99 18.69
N GLU A 538 4.79 1.86 18.19
CA GLU A 538 5.86 2.78 18.55
C GLU A 538 5.67 4.09 17.77
N THR A 539 5.61 5.20 18.49
CA THR A 539 5.62 6.55 17.91
C THR A 539 7.06 6.99 17.70
N LEU A 540 7.38 7.44 16.49
CA LEU A 540 8.71 7.90 16.09
C LEU A 540 8.61 9.34 15.57
N SER A 541 9.71 10.09 15.67
CA SER A 541 9.87 11.39 15.03
C SER A 541 11.04 11.39 14.04
N ARG A 542 10.95 12.12 12.93
CA ARG A 542 12.05 12.24 11.95
C ARG A 542 12.18 13.66 11.43
N PRO A 543 13.41 14.17 11.19
CA PRO A 543 13.63 15.50 10.64
C PRO A 543 12.85 15.73 9.34
N ILE A 544 12.27 16.92 9.20
CA ILE A 544 11.50 17.35 8.03
C ILE A 544 12.06 18.67 7.49
N LEU A 545 12.03 18.82 6.16
CA LEU A 545 12.42 20.07 5.52
C LEU A 545 11.47 21.20 5.96
N ARG A 546 12.01 22.36 6.35
CA ARG A 546 11.22 23.51 6.81
C ARG A 546 10.10 23.89 5.84
N GLY A 547 10.37 23.93 4.53
CA GLY A 547 9.34 24.24 3.53
C GLY A 547 8.21 23.22 3.46
N VAL A 548 8.46 21.95 3.83
CA VAL A 548 7.41 20.92 3.92
C VAL A 548 6.68 21.04 5.26
N ALA A 549 7.40 21.28 6.36
CA ALA A 549 6.79 21.58 7.66
C ALA A 549 5.85 22.78 7.57
N SER A 550 6.23 23.85 6.86
CA SER A 550 5.40 25.02 6.54
C SER A 550 4.04 24.64 5.94
N LEU A 551 4.03 23.72 4.98
CA LEU A 551 2.79 23.25 4.32
C LEU A 551 1.96 22.37 5.26
N LEU A 552 2.59 21.48 6.02
CA LEU A 552 1.88 20.65 6.99
C LEU A 552 1.27 21.49 8.11
N TYR A 553 1.97 22.52 8.58
CA TYR A 553 1.47 23.45 9.58
C TYR A 553 0.24 24.23 9.06
N LYS A 554 0.22 24.65 7.79
CA LYS A 554 -0.98 25.25 7.17
C LYS A 554 -2.17 24.29 7.21
N LEU A 555 -1.94 22.98 7.02
CA LEU A 555 -2.98 21.97 7.17
C LEU A 555 -3.41 21.75 8.63
N GLU A 556 -2.47 21.78 9.58
CA GLU A 556 -2.78 21.73 11.02
C GLU A 556 -3.70 22.90 11.41
N ALA A 557 -3.32 24.13 11.07
CA ALA A 557 -4.10 25.33 11.34
C ALA A 557 -5.47 25.29 10.63
N PHE A 558 -5.55 24.77 9.40
CA PHE A 558 -6.82 24.56 8.71
C PHE A 558 -7.71 23.55 9.46
N ASN A 559 -7.15 22.43 9.91
CA ASN A 559 -7.88 21.41 10.65
C ASN A 559 -8.33 21.89 12.04
N GLU A 560 -7.51 22.68 12.73
CA GLU A 560 -7.87 23.32 14.00
C GLU A 560 -9.12 24.18 13.84
N LYS A 561 -9.15 25.08 12.83
CA LYS A 561 -10.33 25.90 12.50
C LYS A 561 -11.58 25.03 12.27
N LEU A 562 -11.44 23.93 11.52
CA LEU A 562 -12.55 23.01 11.22
C LEU A 562 -13.09 22.31 12.47
N ILE A 563 -12.22 21.96 13.42
CA ILE A 563 -12.57 21.26 14.66
C ILE A 563 -13.22 22.24 15.65
N GLU A 564 -12.65 23.44 15.81
CA GLU A 564 -13.17 24.49 16.68
C GLU A 564 -14.60 24.89 16.30
N ASP A 565 -14.85 25.06 15.01
CA ASP A 565 -16.18 25.36 14.46
C ASP A 565 -17.09 24.14 14.33
N LYS A 566 -16.65 22.96 14.80
CA LYS A 566 -17.40 21.69 14.82
C LYS A 566 -17.87 21.22 13.44
N LEU A 567 -17.16 21.59 12.39
CA LEU A 567 -17.39 21.12 11.02
C LEU A 567 -16.92 19.67 10.83
N ILE A 568 -15.98 19.23 11.67
CA ILE A 568 -15.55 17.84 11.80
C ILE A 568 -15.22 17.52 13.27
N THR A 569 -15.41 16.27 13.68
CA THR A 569 -15.03 15.81 15.02
C THR A 569 -13.55 15.42 15.06
N GLN A 570 -12.84 15.64 16.17
CA GLN A 570 -11.45 15.20 16.37
C GLN A 570 -11.19 13.73 16.00
N LYS A 571 -12.15 12.83 16.30
CA LYS A 571 -12.02 11.40 16.00
C LYS A 571 -12.02 11.08 14.50
N ASN A 572 -12.65 11.94 13.70
CA ASN A 572 -12.84 11.74 12.27
C ASN A 572 -11.95 12.67 11.43
N SER A 573 -11.14 13.53 12.06
CA SER A 573 -10.18 14.38 11.37
C SER A 573 -8.86 13.65 11.11
N THR A 574 -8.21 14.05 10.03
CA THR A 574 -6.90 13.57 9.57
C THR A 574 -6.17 14.76 8.99
N LEU A 575 -4.83 14.76 8.97
CA LEU A 575 -4.06 15.89 8.42
C LEU A 575 -4.50 16.31 7.02
N PHE A 576 -4.85 15.34 6.17
CA PHE A 576 -5.36 15.55 4.81
C PHE A 576 -6.87 15.28 4.74
N PRO A 577 -7.76 16.17 5.19
CA PRO A 577 -9.19 15.87 5.18
C PRO A 577 -9.73 15.75 3.73
N PHE A 578 -10.71 14.87 3.53
CA PHE A 578 -11.32 14.64 2.21
C PHE A 578 -12.68 15.34 2.11
N VAL A 579 -12.87 16.18 1.10
CA VAL A 579 -14.15 16.84 0.81
C VAL A 579 -15.02 15.95 -0.06
N ASP A 580 -16.19 15.55 0.44
CA ASP A 580 -17.21 14.82 -0.32
C ASP A 580 -18.01 15.76 -1.23
N GLN A 581 -17.73 15.70 -2.53
CA GLN A 581 -18.43 16.48 -3.57
C GLN A 581 -19.96 16.35 -3.49
N LYS A 582 -20.47 15.17 -3.11
CA LYS A 582 -21.92 14.90 -3.10
C LYS A 582 -22.64 15.47 -1.87
N ASN A 583 -22.00 15.57 -0.72
CA ASN A 583 -22.69 16.02 0.50
C ASN A 583 -22.13 17.33 1.05
N ILE A 584 -21.05 17.89 0.48
CA ILE A 584 -20.33 19.05 1.01
C ILE A 584 -19.93 18.80 2.47
N THR A 585 -19.40 17.61 2.73
CA THR A 585 -18.98 17.19 4.07
C THR A 585 -17.54 16.73 4.05
N LEU A 586 -16.89 16.88 5.19
CA LEU A 586 -15.54 16.37 5.39
C LEU A 586 -15.59 14.91 5.86
N LYS A 587 -14.66 14.12 5.34
CA LYS A 587 -14.45 12.72 5.71
C LYS A 587 -12.97 12.49 6.03
N PRO A 588 -12.66 11.55 6.94
CA PRO A 588 -11.28 11.11 7.12
C PRO A 588 -10.77 10.50 5.82
N ILE A 589 -9.52 10.79 5.49
CA ILE A 589 -8.88 10.23 4.30
C ILE A 589 -8.67 8.71 4.44
N LYS A 590 -8.84 8.00 3.33
CA LYS A 590 -8.59 6.57 3.21
C LYS A 590 -7.61 6.33 2.07
N ALA A 591 -7.05 5.13 1.99
CA ALA A 591 -6.09 4.79 0.92
C ALA A 591 -6.62 5.06 -0.50
N ALA A 592 -7.92 4.82 -0.75
CA ALA A 592 -8.54 5.12 -2.04
C ALA A 592 -8.60 6.64 -2.32
N SER A 593 -9.08 7.44 -1.37
CA SER A 593 -9.18 8.90 -1.54
C SER A 593 -7.82 9.59 -1.54
N TYR A 594 -6.82 9.02 -0.85
CA TYR A 594 -5.42 9.44 -0.95
C TYR A 594 -4.90 9.31 -2.39
N ASN A 595 -5.17 8.17 -3.05
CA ASN A 595 -4.79 7.99 -4.45
C ASN A 595 -5.58 8.91 -5.40
N VAL A 596 -6.85 9.22 -5.10
CA VAL A 596 -7.63 10.17 -5.90
C VAL A 596 -6.99 11.55 -5.92
N HIS A 597 -6.45 12.04 -4.80
CA HIS A 597 -5.73 13.32 -4.77
C HIS A 597 -4.45 13.27 -5.62
N LEU A 598 -3.66 12.20 -5.51
CA LEU A 598 -2.47 12.01 -6.35
C LEU A 598 -2.83 11.95 -7.85
N ASP A 599 -3.91 11.24 -8.19
CA ASP A 599 -4.40 11.14 -9.57
C ASP A 599 -4.87 12.51 -10.09
N ALA A 600 -5.63 13.26 -9.29
CA ALA A 600 -6.10 14.59 -9.62
C ALA A 600 -4.94 15.55 -9.90
N PHE A 601 -3.90 15.52 -9.07
CA PHE A 601 -2.69 16.32 -9.27
C PHE A 601 -1.94 15.91 -10.55
N CYS A 602 -1.74 14.61 -10.80
CA CYS A 602 -1.07 14.12 -12.02
C CYS A 602 -1.82 14.52 -13.30
N ASP A 603 -3.15 14.48 -13.30
CA ASP A 603 -3.98 14.94 -14.42
C ASP A 603 -3.89 16.46 -14.62
N TYR A 604 -3.77 17.22 -13.51
CA TYR A 604 -3.69 18.68 -13.53
C TYR A 604 -2.36 19.18 -14.10
N ILE A 605 -1.24 18.60 -13.66
CA ILE A 605 0.10 18.98 -14.14
C ILE A 605 0.51 18.29 -15.44
N GLU A 606 -0.38 17.44 -15.98
CA GLU A 606 -0.12 16.62 -17.16
C GLU A 606 1.19 15.84 -17.05
N SER A 607 1.30 14.98 -16.04
CA SER A 607 2.50 14.18 -15.85
C SER A 607 2.85 13.38 -17.13
N PRO A 608 4.16 13.11 -17.39
CA PRO A 608 4.58 12.56 -18.66
C PRO A 608 3.86 11.27 -19.06
N THR A 609 3.61 11.12 -20.36
CA THR A 609 3.05 9.91 -20.98
C THR A 609 4.14 9.11 -21.67
N VAL A 610 3.87 7.81 -21.87
CA VAL A 610 4.75 6.88 -22.57
C VAL A 610 3.93 6.01 -23.52
N GLN A 611 4.52 5.71 -24.67
CA GLN A 611 4.00 4.70 -25.58
C GLN A 611 4.26 3.31 -24.98
N TYR A 612 3.21 2.63 -24.55
CA TYR A 612 3.32 1.31 -23.92
C TYR A 612 3.23 0.16 -24.94
N ALA A 613 2.36 0.29 -25.94
CA ALA A 613 2.22 -0.63 -27.08
C ALA A 613 1.72 0.14 -28.32
N GLU A 614 1.63 -0.49 -29.50
CA GLU A 614 0.97 0.14 -30.65
C GLU A 614 -0.46 0.58 -30.25
N ASP A 615 -0.76 1.87 -30.46
CA ASP A 615 -2.02 2.52 -30.05
C ASP A 615 -2.36 2.50 -28.53
N ASP A 616 -1.38 2.29 -27.64
CA ASP A 616 -1.56 2.37 -26.19
C ASP A 616 -0.63 3.40 -25.53
N GLU A 617 -1.14 4.61 -25.34
CA GLU A 617 -0.49 5.66 -24.55
C GLU A 617 -0.91 5.60 -23.08
N ARG A 618 0.07 5.65 -22.17
CA ARG A 618 -0.15 5.58 -20.71
C ARG A 618 0.55 6.72 -19.97
N ARG A 619 -0.01 7.19 -18.87
CA ARG A 619 0.55 8.27 -18.02
C ARG A 619 1.16 7.76 -16.73
N TYR A 620 2.22 8.41 -16.26
CA TYR A 620 2.78 8.16 -14.94
C TYR A 620 1.90 8.76 -13.83
N TYR A 621 1.06 7.92 -13.22
CA TYR A 621 0.33 8.28 -12.01
C TYR A 621 1.15 7.90 -10.77
N ILE A 622 1.53 8.92 -10.00
CA ILE A 622 2.41 8.78 -8.84
C ILE A 622 1.70 7.97 -7.74
N ARG A 623 2.42 7.04 -7.10
CA ARG A 623 1.97 6.34 -5.89
C ARG A 623 2.95 6.55 -4.74
N GLN A 624 2.43 6.62 -3.53
CA GLN A 624 3.23 6.85 -2.33
C GLN A 624 4.35 5.82 -2.12
N HIS A 625 4.13 4.56 -2.51
CA HIS A 625 5.19 3.55 -2.44
C HIS A 625 6.37 3.87 -3.37
N GLN A 626 6.09 4.39 -4.58
CA GLN A 626 7.12 4.82 -5.52
C GLN A 626 7.87 6.04 -4.98
N LEU A 627 7.19 7.00 -4.34
CA LEU A 627 7.84 8.14 -3.69
C LEU A 627 8.76 7.73 -2.53
N ARG A 628 8.33 6.78 -1.70
CA ARG A 628 9.19 6.21 -0.64
C ARG A 628 10.43 5.51 -1.21
N ARG A 629 10.29 4.76 -2.31
CA ARG A 629 11.42 4.12 -3.01
C ARG A 629 12.35 5.16 -3.62
N PHE A 630 11.80 6.16 -4.30
CA PHE A 630 12.54 7.27 -4.88
C PHE A 630 13.42 7.96 -3.84
N PHE A 631 12.88 8.33 -2.67
CA PHE A 631 13.68 8.92 -1.60
C PHE A 631 14.82 8.00 -1.17
N ALA A 632 14.54 6.72 -0.92
CA ALA A 632 15.56 5.77 -0.48
C ALA A 632 16.68 5.64 -1.52
N MET A 633 16.34 5.66 -2.81
CA MET A 633 17.30 5.64 -3.90
C MET A 633 18.12 6.94 -3.93
N VAL A 634 17.49 8.10 -3.97
CA VAL A 634 18.21 9.39 -3.99
C VAL A 634 19.14 9.52 -2.79
N PHE A 635 18.68 9.15 -1.59
CA PHE A 635 19.50 9.19 -0.38
C PHE A 635 20.70 8.25 -0.47
N PHE A 636 20.47 7.01 -0.92
CA PHE A 636 21.53 6.00 -1.06
C PHE A 636 22.59 6.43 -2.08
N TRP A 637 22.19 6.85 -3.28
CA TRP A 637 23.15 7.24 -4.32
C TRP A 637 23.78 8.62 -4.06
N ARG A 638 23.22 9.46 -3.18
CA ARG A 638 23.78 10.77 -2.84
C ARG A 638 24.82 10.73 -1.73
N ASN A 639 24.58 9.93 -0.69
CA ASN A 639 25.42 9.88 0.50
C ASN A 639 26.31 8.62 0.43
N GLY A 640 27.61 8.79 0.17
CA GLY A 640 28.61 7.71 0.31
C GLY A 640 28.70 7.16 1.75
N THR A 641 29.64 6.24 1.98
CA THR A 641 30.02 5.58 3.27
C THR A 641 29.41 6.20 4.55
N ASN A 642 28.84 5.37 5.44
CA ASN A 642 28.06 5.68 6.66
C ASN A 642 26.57 6.07 6.48
N SER A 643 26.01 5.98 5.26
CA SER A 643 24.63 6.44 4.99
C SER A 643 23.53 5.39 5.20
N LEU A 644 23.86 4.10 5.22
CA LEU A 644 22.86 3.02 5.30
C LEU A 644 22.14 2.96 6.65
N ASP A 645 22.86 3.14 7.75
CA ASP A 645 22.23 3.11 9.07
C ASP A 645 21.33 4.34 9.28
N THR A 646 21.76 5.51 8.80
CA THR A 646 20.92 6.72 8.77
C THR A 646 19.66 6.50 7.94
N LEU A 647 19.77 5.88 6.76
CA LEU A 647 18.62 5.57 5.92
C LEU A 647 17.69 4.55 6.59
N ARG A 648 18.25 3.51 7.23
CA ARG A 648 17.49 2.50 7.99
C ARG A 648 16.73 3.14 9.15
N HIS A 649 17.42 3.97 9.93
CA HIS A 649 16.83 4.76 11.01
C HIS A 649 15.73 5.66 10.46
N PHE A 650 15.99 6.43 9.41
CA PHE A 650 15.01 7.33 8.81
C PHE A 650 13.76 6.55 8.37
N LEU A 651 13.90 5.48 7.59
CA LEU A 651 12.79 4.64 7.09
C LEU A 651 12.00 3.89 8.18
N GLY A 652 12.52 3.80 9.42
CA GLY A 652 11.92 3.00 10.48
C GLY A 652 11.94 1.50 10.16
N HIS A 653 13.00 1.04 9.48
CA HIS A 653 13.24 -0.37 9.16
C HIS A 653 14.10 -1.00 10.25
N THR A 654 13.81 -2.25 10.61
CA THR A 654 14.60 -3.00 11.58
C THR A 654 15.80 -3.74 10.97
N ASP A 655 15.83 -3.94 9.64
CA ASP A 655 16.81 -4.80 8.97
C ASP A 655 17.51 -4.08 7.79
N SER A 656 18.85 -4.16 7.75
CA SER A 656 19.76 -3.53 6.78
C SER A 656 19.93 -4.34 5.50
N GLU A 657 19.86 -5.67 5.55
CA GLU A 657 20.01 -6.53 4.36
C GLU A 657 18.78 -6.39 3.44
N HIS A 658 17.60 -6.30 4.05
CA HIS A 658 16.36 -5.93 3.37
C HIS A 658 16.39 -4.53 2.74
N LEU A 659 17.25 -3.59 3.17
CA LEU A 659 17.32 -2.24 2.63
C LEU A 659 18.07 -2.18 1.30
N TYR A 660 19.15 -2.94 1.15
CA TYR A 660 19.93 -2.96 -0.11
C TYR A 660 19.15 -3.61 -1.25
N HIS A 661 18.56 -4.79 -0.99
CA HIS A 661 17.63 -5.43 -1.92
C HIS A 661 16.45 -4.49 -2.26
N TYR A 662 15.95 -3.75 -1.28
CA TYR A 662 14.87 -2.77 -1.49
C TYR A 662 15.26 -1.58 -2.39
N VAL A 663 16.54 -1.17 -2.40
CA VAL A 663 17.05 -0.06 -3.24
C VAL A 663 17.49 -0.53 -4.63
N THR A 664 17.98 -1.77 -4.77
CA THR A 664 18.55 -2.31 -6.01
C THR A 664 17.62 -3.22 -6.82
N GLU A 665 16.63 -3.86 -6.19
CA GLU A 665 15.72 -4.78 -6.88
C GLU A 665 14.59 -4.06 -7.63
N GLY A 666 14.40 -4.41 -8.90
CA GLY A 666 13.27 -3.96 -9.72
C GLY A 666 13.48 -2.65 -10.48
N LEU A 667 14.73 -2.22 -10.64
CA LEU A 667 15.09 -1.04 -11.40
C LEU A 667 15.05 -1.33 -12.90
N GLN A 668 14.35 -0.49 -13.67
CA GLN A 668 14.64 -0.37 -15.10
C GLN A 668 16.04 0.23 -15.25
N GLY A 669 16.84 -0.29 -16.18
CA GLY A 669 18.21 0.16 -16.42
C GLY A 669 18.31 1.68 -16.59
N GLU A 670 17.34 2.30 -17.26
CA GLU A 670 17.29 3.75 -17.52
C GLU A 670 17.14 4.59 -16.25
N VAL A 671 16.24 4.20 -15.34
CA VAL A 671 16.01 4.96 -14.08
C VAL A 671 17.22 4.87 -13.16
N LEU A 672 17.84 3.69 -13.07
CA LEU A 672 19.07 3.51 -12.31
C LEU A 672 20.25 4.25 -12.96
N ALA A 673 20.35 4.19 -14.28
CA ALA A 673 21.39 4.87 -15.04
C ALA A 673 21.32 6.40 -14.83
N GLY A 674 20.13 7.01 -14.85
CA GLY A 674 19.98 8.44 -14.58
C GLY A 674 20.43 8.86 -13.18
N ILE A 675 20.12 8.07 -12.15
CA ILE A 675 20.54 8.36 -10.77
C ILE A 675 22.05 8.13 -10.60
N LYS A 676 22.59 7.03 -11.16
CA LYS A 676 24.03 6.75 -11.19
C LYS A 676 24.77 7.88 -11.94
N ALA A 677 24.23 8.38 -13.03
CA ALA A 677 24.83 9.47 -13.81
C ALA A 677 24.94 10.76 -12.99
N ARG A 678 23.87 11.14 -12.30
CA ARG A 678 23.87 12.30 -11.39
C ARG A 678 24.84 12.09 -10.21
N CYS A 679 24.92 10.88 -9.65
CA CYS A 679 25.90 10.51 -8.62
C CYS A 679 27.34 10.68 -9.11
N ILE A 680 27.65 10.20 -10.32
CA ILE A 680 28.97 10.33 -10.95
C ILE A 680 29.33 11.80 -11.13
N ARG A 681 28.44 12.61 -11.70
CA ARG A 681 28.68 14.05 -11.92
C ARG A 681 29.06 14.76 -10.62
N GLU A 682 28.33 14.50 -9.54
CA GLU A 682 28.60 15.12 -8.25
C GLU A 682 29.84 14.52 -7.54
N GLY A 683 30.08 13.22 -7.73
CA GLY A 683 31.24 12.50 -7.19
C GLY A 683 32.56 12.96 -7.79
N MET A 684 32.57 13.39 -9.06
CA MET A 684 33.75 13.96 -9.73
C MET A 684 34.24 15.25 -9.06
N SER A 685 33.34 16.02 -8.43
CA SER A 685 33.71 17.26 -7.72
C SER A 685 34.15 17.05 -6.26
N LYS A 686 33.83 15.90 -5.64
CA LYS A 686 34.03 15.66 -4.19
C LYS A 686 34.92 14.46 -3.83
N HIS A 687 35.55 13.79 -4.81
CA HIS A 687 36.39 12.59 -4.65
C HIS A 687 35.74 11.42 -3.86
N GLY A 688 34.40 11.28 -3.92
CA GLY A 688 33.65 10.29 -3.14
C GLY A 688 33.43 8.92 -3.79
N ILE A 689 33.97 8.69 -4.99
CA ILE A 689 33.79 7.46 -5.77
C ILE A 689 35.17 6.89 -6.12
N GLU A 690 35.40 5.62 -5.79
CA GLU A 690 36.64 4.92 -6.10
C GLU A 690 36.72 4.65 -7.62
N ASN A 691 37.92 4.82 -8.20
CA ASN A 691 38.21 4.70 -9.64
C ASN A 691 37.53 5.73 -10.56
N ILE A 692 37.02 6.85 -10.02
CA ILE A 692 36.37 7.88 -10.84
C ILE A 692 37.31 8.49 -11.90
N ASP A 693 38.62 8.53 -11.62
CA ASP A 693 39.64 9.03 -12.55
C ASP A 693 39.67 8.25 -13.88
N LYS A 694 39.19 7.00 -13.89
CA LYS A 694 39.10 6.17 -15.10
C LYS A 694 38.04 6.67 -16.09
N LEU A 695 37.14 7.57 -15.68
CA LEU A 695 36.12 8.16 -16.54
C LEU A 695 36.67 9.32 -17.40
N ALA A 696 37.69 10.03 -16.90
CA ALA A 696 38.29 11.18 -17.58
C ALA A 696 38.78 10.88 -19.01
N PRO A 697 39.51 9.79 -19.30
CA PRO A 697 39.93 9.47 -20.68
C PRO A 697 38.75 9.21 -21.63
N ILE A 698 37.70 8.52 -21.16
CA ILE A 698 36.48 8.22 -21.94
C ILE A 698 35.78 9.51 -22.38
N LEU A 699 35.64 10.46 -21.46
CA LEU A 699 34.99 11.73 -21.72
C LEU A 699 35.83 12.62 -22.64
N LYS A 700 37.15 12.62 -22.50
CA LYS A 700 38.07 13.35 -23.39
C LYS A 700 37.94 12.89 -24.83
N GLU A 701 37.89 11.58 -25.06
CA GLU A 701 37.67 11.02 -26.39
C GLU A 701 36.28 11.38 -26.93
N ARG A 702 35.22 11.20 -26.12
CA ARG A 702 33.84 11.50 -26.52
C ARG A 702 33.64 12.97 -26.92
N TYR A 703 34.19 13.91 -26.16
CA TYR A 703 34.08 15.34 -26.46
C TYR A 703 35.16 15.86 -27.42
N GLY A 704 36.15 15.02 -27.80
CA GLY A 704 37.24 15.41 -28.69
C GLY A 704 38.16 16.48 -28.09
N VAL A 705 38.43 16.42 -26.78
CA VAL A 705 39.21 17.43 -26.04
C VAL A 705 40.40 16.81 -25.31
N ASP A 706 41.53 17.53 -25.30
CA ASP A 706 42.75 17.10 -24.59
C ASP A 706 42.65 17.31 -23.06
N TYR A 707 41.78 18.22 -22.64
CA TYR A 707 41.60 18.65 -21.25
C TYR A 707 40.11 18.77 -20.91
N LEU A 708 39.73 18.21 -19.76
CA LEU A 708 38.37 18.26 -19.23
C LEU A 708 38.46 18.73 -17.77
N LYS A 709 37.71 19.78 -17.43
CA LYS A 709 37.55 20.26 -16.05
C LYS A 709 36.06 20.48 -15.77
N LEU A 710 35.54 19.75 -14.80
CA LEU A 710 34.19 19.96 -14.28
C LEU A 710 34.24 21.02 -13.19
N LYS A 711 33.48 22.10 -13.35
CA LYS A 711 33.32 23.15 -12.34
C LYS A 711 31.90 23.12 -11.78
N GLY A 712 31.76 23.35 -10.49
CA GLY A 712 30.44 23.60 -9.88
C GLY A 712 29.90 24.98 -10.27
N TYR A 713 28.58 25.20 -10.18
CA TYR A 713 27.98 26.50 -10.52
C TYR A 713 28.62 27.68 -9.77
N ARG A 714 28.93 27.50 -8.48
CA ARG A 714 29.63 28.52 -7.68
C ARG A 714 31.08 28.78 -8.15
N GLU A 715 31.76 27.76 -8.65
CA GLU A 715 33.12 27.92 -9.18
C GLU A 715 33.11 28.61 -10.55
N VAL A 716 32.08 28.33 -11.37
CA VAL A 716 31.83 29.07 -12.60
C VAL A 716 31.58 30.54 -12.26
N LEU A 717 30.76 30.84 -11.23
CA LEU A 717 30.53 32.21 -10.79
C LEU A 717 31.81 32.90 -10.28
N SER A 718 32.66 32.20 -9.52
CA SER A 718 33.92 32.78 -9.05
C SER A 718 34.89 33.15 -10.17
N ASP A 719 34.80 32.50 -11.34
CA ASP A 719 35.60 32.91 -12.50
C ASP A 719 35.16 34.28 -13.08
N TYR A 720 33.97 34.75 -12.72
CA TYR A 720 33.41 36.06 -13.12
C TYR A 720 33.54 37.13 -12.04
N GLU A 721 33.71 36.75 -10.76
CA GLU A 721 33.83 37.68 -9.61
C GLU A 721 35.13 38.50 -9.60
N ASP A 722 36.10 38.20 -10.47
CA ASP A 722 37.33 39.00 -10.65
C ASP A 722 37.14 40.24 -11.56
N CYS A 723 35.92 40.57 -11.98
CA CYS A 723 35.62 41.79 -12.75
C CYS A 723 35.23 42.92 -11.78
N ASP A 724 36.10 43.93 -11.65
CA ASP A 724 35.89 45.12 -10.81
C ASP A 724 34.45 45.69 -10.94
N GLU A 725 33.78 45.92 -9.81
CA GLU A 725 32.38 46.35 -9.67
C GLU A 725 32.01 47.67 -10.38
N ASP A 726 32.98 48.40 -10.93
CA ASP A 726 32.78 49.73 -11.52
C ASP A 726 32.88 49.78 -13.06
N ASP A 727 33.09 48.65 -13.78
CA ASP A 727 32.95 48.66 -15.24
C ASP A 727 32.49 47.33 -15.87
N ALA A 728 31.57 47.48 -16.83
CA ALA A 728 31.20 46.54 -17.90
C ALA A 728 30.14 45.45 -17.65
N HIS A 729 29.04 45.59 -18.40
CA HIS A 729 28.21 44.54 -18.99
C HIS A 729 28.84 43.14 -18.97
N LEU A 730 28.45 42.30 -17.99
CA LEU A 730 28.69 40.85 -18.02
C LEU A 730 28.18 40.30 -19.36
N SER A 731 29.11 39.82 -20.18
CA SER A 731 28.82 39.22 -21.48
C SER A 731 29.35 37.79 -21.49
N PRO A 732 28.47 36.78 -21.49
CA PRO A 732 27.01 36.87 -21.46
C PRO A 732 26.43 37.24 -20.07
N PRO A 733 25.17 37.73 -20.01
CA PRO A 733 24.43 37.94 -18.77
C PRO A 733 24.36 36.70 -17.87
N LEU A 734 24.31 36.90 -16.54
CA LEU A 734 24.22 35.82 -15.54
C LEU A 734 23.05 34.86 -15.78
N GLU A 735 21.89 35.34 -16.23
CA GLU A 735 20.74 34.51 -16.62
C GLU A 735 21.11 33.51 -17.73
N LEU A 736 21.81 33.97 -18.77
CA LEU A 736 22.25 33.14 -19.90
C LEU A 736 23.35 32.15 -19.48
N ILE A 737 24.24 32.56 -18.56
CA ILE A 737 25.24 31.66 -17.97
C ILE A 737 24.55 30.55 -17.18
N ARG A 738 23.53 30.88 -16.40
CA ARG A 738 22.74 29.92 -15.63
C ARG A 738 22.00 28.94 -16.53
N GLU A 739 21.30 29.44 -17.55
CA GLU A 739 20.62 28.60 -18.55
C GLU A 739 21.60 27.67 -19.27
N GLN A 740 22.76 28.19 -19.68
CA GLN A 740 23.79 27.40 -20.36
C GLN A 740 24.39 26.35 -19.42
N PHE A 741 24.69 26.69 -18.16
CA PHE A 741 25.19 25.76 -17.16
C PHE A 741 24.19 24.64 -16.86
N GLU A 742 22.90 24.97 -16.73
CA GLU A 742 21.83 24.01 -16.52
C GLU A 742 21.72 23.06 -17.73
N LYS A 743 21.80 23.60 -18.95
CA LYS A 743 21.78 22.82 -20.19
C LYS A 743 22.99 21.88 -20.32
N ASP A 744 24.19 22.39 -20.10
CA ASP A 744 25.43 21.60 -20.16
C ASP A 744 25.44 20.50 -19.08
N SER A 745 24.89 20.78 -17.91
CA SER A 745 24.72 19.79 -16.84
C SER A 745 23.76 18.66 -17.26
N ILE A 746 22.65 18.99 -17.91
CA ILE A 746 21.67 18.01 -18.42
C ILE A 746 22.32 17.14 -19.51
N ASP A 747 23.03 17.76 -20.44
CA ASP A 747 23.66 17.04 -21.55
C ASP A 747 24.79 16.12 -21.05
N PHE A 748 25.56 16.56 -20.06
CA PHE A 748 26.53 15.71 -19.37
C PHE A 748 25.86 14.51 -18.66
N GLU A 749 24.77 14.73 -17.91
CA GLU A 749 24.03 13.64 -17.25
C GLU A 749 23.48 12.63 -18.28
N LYS A 750 23.01 13.09 -19.45
CA LYS A 750 22.58 12.21 -20.55
C LYS A 750 23.73 11.39 -21.13
N ASP A 751 24.90 11.98 -21.31
CA ASP A 751 26.07 11.28 -21.84
C ASP A 751 26.53 10.15 -20.92
N ILE A 752 26.59 10.42 -19.62
CA ILE A 752 26.90 9.40 -18.61
C ILE A 752 25.79 8.34 -18.54
N THR A 753 24.53 8.73 -18.63
CA THR A 753 23.40 7.79 -18.68
C THR A 753 23.53 6.83 -19.85
N LYS A 754 23.97 7.32 -21.02
CA LYS A 754 24.21 6.50 -22.21
C LYS A 754 25.34 5.48 -21.96
N LEU A 755 26.46 5.92 -21.37
CA LEU A 755 27.60 5.06 -21.01
C LEU A 755 27.25 3.97 -19.97
N LEU A 756 26.27 4.23 -19.11
CA LEU A 756 25.75 3.24 -18.15
C LEU A 756 24.79 2.25 -18.83
N LEU A 757 24.00 2.71 -19.80
CA LEU A 757 23.03 1.90 -20.53
C LEU A 757 23.68 0.98 -21.57
N ASP A 758 24.73 1.46 -22.24
CA ASP A 758 25.52 0.67 -23.20
C ASP A 758 26.50 -0.29 -22.50
N GLY A 759 26.70 -0.13 -21.19
CA GLY A 759 27.53 -0.99 -20.36
C GLY A 759 29.02 -0.67 -20.39
N THR A 760 29.43 0.45 -20.98
CA THR A 760 30.84 0.92 -21.00
C THR A 760 31.37 1.15 -19.59
N ILE A 761 30.54 1.76 -18.74
CA ILE A 761 30.83 1.99 -17.32
C ILE A 761 29.74 1.39 -16.45
N ASP A 762 30.09 1.01 -15.24
CA ASP A 762 29.15 0.62 -14.20
C ASP A 762 29.55 1.26 -12.87
N LEU A 763 28.56 1.52 -12.03
CA LEU A 763 28.74 2.06 -10.69
C LEU A 763 28.05 1.11 -9.71
N GLU A 764 28.85 0.43 -8.88
CA GLU A 764 28.35 -0.56 -7.94
C GLU A 764 28.89 -0.32 -6.53
N PRO A 765 28.09 -0.58 -5.48
CA PRO A 765 28.57 -0.57 -4.10
C PRO A 765 29.29 -1.87 -3.74
N GLU A 766 30.44 -1.77 -3.08
CA GLU A 766 31.12 -2.90 -2.42
C GLU A 766 30.90 -2.82 -0.92
N PHE A 767 30.25 -3.83 -0.35
CA PHE A 767 29.92 -3.90 1.08
C PHE A 767 31.09 -4.44 1.90
N PHE A 768 31.29 -3.85 3.07
CA PHE A 768 32.24 -4.31 4.06
C PHE A 768 31.65 -4.14 5.46
N THR A 769 32.27 -4.80 6.44
CA THR A 769 31.80 -4.77 7.83
C THR A 769 32.85 -4.13 8.72
N VAL A 770 32.42 -3.14 9.51
CA VAL A 770 33.26 -2.41 10.48
C VAL A 770 32.68 -2.60 11.87
N LYS A 771 33.53 -2.58 12.90
CA LYS A 771 33.07 -2.50 14.29
C LYS A 771 33.09 -1.05 14.75
N ASP A 772 31.99 -0.58 15.34
CA ASP A 772 31.94 0.74 15.95
C ASP A 772 32.74 0.81 17.26
N GLU A 773 32.87 2.02 17.81
CA GLU A 773 33.56 2.28 19.09
C GLU A 773 32.92 1.53 20.27
N ALA A 774 31.67 1.10 20.15
CA ALA A 774 30.92 0.33 21.15
C ALA A 774 31.00 -1.20 20.93
N GLY A 775 31.70 -1.67 19.90
CA GLY A 775 31.86 -3.08 19.56
C GLY A 775 30.70 -3.70 18.75
N ASN A 776 29.71 -2.91 18.32
CA ASN A 776 28.65 -3.36 17.44
C ASN A 776 29.16 -3.55 16.02
N THR A 777 28.60 -4.54 15.32
CA THR A 777 28.92 -4.83 13.93
C THR A 777 28.07 -3.96 13.02
N ILE A 778 28.69 -3.07 12.26
CA ILE A 778 28.04 -2.18 11.29
C ILE A 778 28.44 -2.61 9.88
N THR A 779 27.46 -2.78 8.99
CA THR A 779 27.70 -2.98 7.56
C THR A 779 27.72 -1.63 6.86
N ASP A 780 28.80 -1.35 6.13
CA ASP A 780 28.98 -0.13 5.34
C ASP A 780 29.39 -0.47 3.89
N TYR A 781 29.46 0.52 3.00
CA TYR A 781 29.77 0.31 1.59
C TYR A 781 30.53 1.48 0.97
N LYS A 782 31.33 1.17 -0.05
CA LYS A 782 32.02 2.16 -0.90
C LYS A 782 31.53 2.05 -2.33
N MET A 783 31.46 3.18 -3.02
CA MET A 783 30.99 3.27 -4.40
C MET A 783 32.18 3.10 -5.35
N ILE A 784 32.09 2.12 -6.25
CA ILE A 784 33.17 1.78 -7.19
C ILE A 784 32.68 1.98 -8.61
N LEU A 785 33.37 2.85 -9.34
CA LEU A 785 33.23 2.93 -10.79
C LEU A 785 34.05 1.82 -11.44
N ARG A 786 33.41 0.95 -12.21
CA ARG A 786 34.05 -0.08 -13.04
C ARG A 786 33.94 0.34 -14.51
N VAL A 787 35.05 0.30 -15.23
CA VAL A 787 35.06 0.47 -16.69
C VAL A 787 35.25 -0.93 -17.27
N LYS A 788 34.37 -1.36 -18.18
CA LYS A 788 34.40 -2.72 -18.74
C LYS A 788 35.32 -2.84 -19.96
N GLU A 789 35.66 -1.72 -20.60
CA GLU A 789 36.67 -1.68 -21.66
C GLU A 789 38.03 -1.27 -21.08
N GLU A 790 39.02 -2.15 -21.19
CA GLU A 790 40.42 -1.74 -21.11
C GLU A 790 40.73 -0.95 -22.39
N PHE A 791 41.11 0.31 -22.24
CA PHE A 791 41.65 1.14 -23.33
C PHE A 791 43.06 0.68 -23.72
#